data_AF-A0A538CF83-F1
#
_entry.id   AF-A0A538CF83-F1
#
_cell.length_a   1.000
_cell.length_b   1.000
_cell.length_c   1.000
_cell.angle_alpha   90.00
_cell.angle_beta   90.00
_cell.angle_gamma   90.00
#
_symmetry.space_group_name_H-M   'P 1'
#
loop_
_entity.id
_entity.type
_entity.pdbx_description
1 polymer ?
#
loop_
_entity_poly.entity_id
_entity_poly.type
_entity_poly.pdbx_seq_one_letter_code
_entity_poly.pdbx_strand_id
1 'polypeptide(L)'
;MSAAPTLARGRGGLELPLRALAGEQLAVAAGQLAAGVGNLAFSLIAARLLVPEGFAHLASFLAIYLLIHVPATSLSAGSALTPQLADAVRRRVLGTGLAIGAVIAIASVPLSALLNLPLAMVLLLAAAAPTAGLIALDRGRLYGLGVPRRAAASLLAEPVVRLTAGAILGALLGEVGGAAGVVMAGWAALAVARPPVGHRVAVERGQRAAGITVAAFLLLAVVQNQDVVAAGALLGPDEAGRFAVLSTLGGLAAFATTTVPLMLLPHAATQRRALPAAVCVAGALGLAAVALVAIDPRAFVGATFGERYADVAGLAAPYVLAMALLGVTRVLVANACATGRGRSMVVLLGGAALLQLVLLLVLEFPRARAAVVGPLMSPPAAIVAALTVGGLILRLLASRGLWLDEATEVSQARLPYGAMLHQLATTDVHPPLHHTVLWLTVRVLGDGELAVRLPSLIAGTLLIPVLYRVGSEIYNRRAGLAAAALGAVAPFPVWYSEEARMYAFFMLFATLAVWMQMRALRRGSRADWIGYALASVALIYNQYFSVLLVLTQQAVFTIAFIRGDRRILRGWLGSMALIALLVVPLLPFALEQFRANEAAGKGFEGVPSQAGAAASQQAGLAKPAIYGALTNAVWAVFGYHSDATMTRIAALWPLGILGSLALLGRGRSRATLILIACALVPMAALFVLGQKKPFIFEVRYFCAAVPIALLLLGRLVTGWVRPAAAAVSITLATAGLMGVAAADQQLNQSNPRTYDFRGALESIRAQARPGDVVIYTPQYLNTVIAYYGADLRSHPIDLGIPARRKHGRVFVLASFQDKLVYRQQAHKTLAQLHGQGRRLITTFHRPQIRVWEYSR
;
A
#
# COMPACT_ATOMS: atom_id res chain seq x y z
N MET A 1 54.09 -9.55 5.73
CA MET A 1 53.96 -11.02 5.56
C MET A 1 52.73 -11.49 6.33
N SER A 2 52.01 -12.49 5.80
CA SER A 2 50.74 -13.09 6.27
C SER A 2 49.47 -12.25 5.96
N ALA A 3 48.98 -12.20 4.71
CA ALA A 3 48.20 -13.21 3.97
C ALA A 3 46.71 -13.27 4.40
N ALA A 4 45.90 -12.42 3.77
CA ALA A 4 44.44 -12.48 3.80
C ALA A 4 43.94 -13.71 3.04
N PRO A 5 42.83 -14.35 3.47
CA PRO A 5 42.31 -15.53 2.78
C PRO A 5 41.70 -15.12 1.44
N THR A 6 42.36 -15.55 0.36
CA THR A 6 41.80 -15.57 -1.00
C THR A 6 40.53 -16.40 -1.01
N LEU A 7 39.40 -15.74 -1.28
CA LEU A 7 38.15 -16.39 -1.69
C LEU A 7 38.39 -17.17 -2.98
N ALA A 8 38.66 -18.47 -2.83
CA ALA A 8 38.64 -19.41 -3.94
C ALA A 8 37.24 -19.41 -4.55
N ARG A 9 37.12 -18.82 -5.74
CA ARG A 9 35.97 -19.01 -6.63
C ARG A 9 35.83 -20.52 -6.87
N GLY A 10 34.77 -21.11 -6.31
CA GLY A 10 34.37 -22.47 -6.66
C GLY A 10 34.13 -22.57 -8.17
N ARG A 11 35.06 -23.24 -8.85
CA ARG A 11 34.83 -23.78 -10.20
C ARG A 11 33.93 -25.00 -10.04
N GLY A 12 32.85 -25.08 -10.83
CA GLY A 12 32.11 -26.32 -11.02
C GLY A 12 30.58 -26.24 -10.95
N GLY A 13 29.96 -25.26 -11.61
CA GLY A 13 28.57 -25.36 -12.05
C GLY A 13 28.57 -25.08 -13.54
N LEU A 14 28.53 -26.13 -14.37
CA LEU A 14 28.33 -26.00 -15.81
C LEU A 14 27.07 -25.17 -16.05
N GLU A 15 27.20 -23.99 -16.67
CA GLU A 15 26.06 -23.23 -17.17
C GLU A 15 25.33 -24.11 -18.18
N LEU A 16 24.23 -24.73 -17.75
CA LEU A 16 23.37 -25.50 -18.63
C LEU A 16 22.82 -24.54 -19.71
N PRO A 17 22.91 -24.90 -21.00
CA PRO A 17 22.40 -24.04 -22.07
C PRO A 17 20.90 -23.80 -21.87
N LEU A 18 20.43 -22.56 -22.15
CA LEU A 18 19.02 -22.13 -22.02
C LEU A 18 18.00 -23.13 -22.62
N ARG A 19 18.39 -23.89 -23.65
CA ARG A 19 17.57 -24.94 -24.27
C ARG A 19 17.34 -26.16 -23.38
N ALA A 20 18.35 -26.58 -22.59
CA ALA A 20 18.22 -27.70 -21.66
C ALA A 20 17.31 -27.33 -20.47
N LEU A 21 17.45 -26.11 -19.95
CA LEU A 21 16.55 -25.55 -18.93
C LEU A 21 15.11 -25.43 -19.43
N ALA A 22 14.89 -24.96 -20.67
CA ALA A 22 13.56 -24.89 -21.27
C ALA A 22 12.92 -26.29 -21.42
N GLY A 23 13.69 -27.30 -21.82
CA GLY A 23 13.19 -28.68 -21.97
C GLY A 23 12.77 -29.34 -20.65
N GLU A 24 13.54 -29.13 -19.57
CA GLU A 24 13.18 -29.64 -18.24
C GLU A 24 11.98 -28.93 -17.61
N GLN A 25 11.82 -27.63 -17.90
CA GLN A 25 10.69 -26.83 -17.42
C GLN A 25 9.40 -27.14 -18.18
N LEU A 26 9.47 -27.37 -19.49
CA LEU A 26 8.35 -27.85 -20.30
C LEU A 26 7.84 -29.20 -19.80
N ALA A 27 8.73 -30.09 -19.35
CA ALA A 27 8.35 -31.38 -18.77
C ALA A 27 7.51 -31.24 -17.48
N VAL A 28 7.79 -30.26 -16.63
CA VAL A 28 7.00 -30.00 -15.40
C VAL A 28 5.66 -29.39 -15.74
N ALA A 29 5.63 -28.40 -16.64
CA ALA A 29 4.39 -27.77 -17.08
C ALA A 29 3.48 -28.80 -17.78
N ALA A 30 4.04 -29.63 -18.66
CA ALA A 30 3.33 -30.75 -19.28
C ALA A 30 2.86 -31.77 -18.24
N GLY A 31 3.68 -32.10 -17.25
CA GLY A 31 3.32 -33.00 -16.15
C GLY A 31 2.16 -32.47 -15.30
N GLN A 32 2.12 -31.18 -14.98
CA GLN A 32 0.99 -30.56 -14.25
C GLN A 32 -0.28 -30.51 -15.11
N LEU A 33 -0.17 -30.16 -16.39
CA LEU A 33 -1.31 -30.10 -17.29
C LEU A 33 -1.91 -31.51 -17.49
N ALA A 34 -1.07 -32.50 -17.76
CA ALA A 34 -1.49 -33.90 -17.85
C ALA A 34 -2.08 -34.40 -16.52
N ALA A 35 -1.55 -33.97 -15.37
CA ALA A 35 -2.13 -34.28 -14.07
C ALA A 35 -3.53 -33.67 -13.87
N GLY A 36 -3.71 -32.41 -14.26
CA GLY A 36 -5.02 -31.75 -14.23
C GLY A 36 -6.05 -32.45 -15.12
N VAL A 37 -5.68 -32.70 -16.39
CA VAL A 37 -6.55 -33.39 -17.36
C VAL A 37 -6.89 -34.81 -16.90
N GLY A 38 -5.91 -35.56 -16.39
CA GLY A 38 -6.13 -36.91 -15.89
C GLY A 38 -7.03 -36.96 -14.65
N ASN A 39 -6.92 -35.98 -13.75
CA ASN A 39 -7.82 -35.86 -12.61
C ASN A 39 -9.25 -35.50 -13.03
N LEU A 40 -9.41 -34.63 -14.03
CA LEU A 40 -10.72 -34.33 -14.63
C LEU A 40 -11.33 -35.57 -15.30
N ALA A 41 -10.53 -36.31 -16.07
CA ALA A 41 -10.97 -37.55 -16.70
C ALA A 41 -11.44 -38.58 -15.65
N PHE A 42 -10.74 -38.71 -14.53
CA PHE A 42 -11.18 -39.56 -13.42
C PHE A 42 -12.53 -39.11 -12.86
N SER A 43 -12.72 -37.81 -12.62
CA SER A 43 -14.01 -37.28 -12.15
C SER A 43 -15.14 -37.55 -13.14
N LEU A 44 -14.91 -37.41 -14.45
CA LEU A 44 -15.91 -37.71 -15.50
C LEU A 44 -16.24 -39.21 -15.57
N ILE A 45 -15.24 -40.08 -15.42
CA ILE A 45 -15.42 -41.53 -15.37
C ILE A 45 -16.22 -41.90 -14.11
N ALA A 46 -15.86 -41.36 -12.95
CA ALA A 46 -16.58 -41.60 -11.71
C ALA A 46 -18.05 -41.11 -11.78
N ALA A 47 -18.31 -39.99 -12.45
CA ALA A 47 -19.68 -39.49 -12.68
C ALA A 47 -20.54 -40.44 -13.53
N ARG A 48 -19.93 -41.25 -14.40
CA ARG A 48 -20.61 -42.25 -15.23
C ARG A 48 -20.71 -43.62 -14.56
N LEU A 49 -19.74 -43.98 -13.73
CA LEU A 49 -19.67 -45.28 -13.04
C LEU A 49 -20.52 -45.32 -11.76
N LEU A 50 -20.63 -44.20 -11.05
CA LEU A 50 -21.34 -44.12 -9.77
C LEU A 50 -22.77 -43.63 -9.97
N VAL A 51 -23.68 -44.09 -9.11
CA VAL A 51 -25.02 -43.51 -8.99
C VAL A 51 -24.92 -42.04 -8.52
N PRO A 52 -25.90 -41.17 -8.84
CA PRO A 52 -25.81 -39.73 -8.57
C PRO A 52 -25.45 -39.36 -7.11
N GLU A 53 -25.99 -40.11 -6.15
CA GLU A 53 -25.69 -39.95 -4.72
C GLU A 53 -24.23 -40.32 -4.38
N GLY A 54 -23.75 -41.45 -4.88
CA GLY A 54 -22.35 -41.88 -4.69
C GLY A 54 -21.34 -40.94 -5.33
N PHE A 55 -21.67 -40.37 -6.49
CA PHE A 55 -20.84 -39.32 -7.09
C PHE A 55 -20.80 -38.05 -6.24
N ALA A 56 -21.94 -37.64 -5.65
CA ALA A 56 -22.00 -36.49 -4.76
C ALA A 56 -21.16 -36.69 -3.48
N HIS A 57 -21.16 -37.90 -2.90
CA HIS A 57 -20.27 -38.26 -1.80
C HIS A 57 -18.80 -38.18 -2.21
N LEU A 58 -18.43 -38.74 -3.37
CA LEU A 58 -17.04 -38.68 -3.86
C LEU A 58 -16.58 -37.24 -4.15
N ALA A 59 -17.45 -36.40 -4.73
CA ALA A 59 -17.15 -34.99 -4.97
C ALA A 59 -16.92 -34.23 -3.66
N SER A 60 -17.77 -34.46 -2.65
CA SER A 60 -17.63 -33.87 -1.31
C SER A 60 -16.33 -34.33 -0.63
N PHE A 61 -15.99 -35.62 -0.75
CA PHE A 61 -14.72 -36.15 -0.28
C PHE A 61 -13.52 -35.48 -0.95
N LEU A 62 -13.53 -35.31 -2.28
CA LEU A 62 -12.46 -34.65 -3.03
C LEU A 62 -12.29 -33.19 -2.61
N ALA A 63 -13.37 -32.48 -2.33
CA ALA A 63 -13.33 -31.10 -1.84
C ALA A 63 -12.63 -31.01 -0.46
N ILE A 64 -12.99 -31.89 0.47
CA ILE A 64 -12.37 -31.92 1.81
C ILE A 64 -10.91 -32.39 1.72
N TYR A 65 -10.62 -33.37 0.87
CA TYR A 65 -9.26 -33.83 0.60
C TYR A 65 -8.38 -32.67 0.10
N LEU A 66 -8.89 -31.85 -0.84
CA LEU A 66 -8.21 -30.65 -1.31
C LEU A 66 -8.01 -29.64 -0.19
N LEU A 67 -9.00 -29.43 0.67
CA LEU A 67 -8.92 -28.50 1.80
C LEU A 67 -7.80 -28.87 2.79
N ILE A 68 -7.52 -30.15 2.97
CA ILE A 68 -6.37 -30.63 3.77
C ILE A 68 -5.04 -30.36 3.05
N HIS A 69 -5.00 -30.48 1.72
CA HIS A 69 -3.77 -30.35 0.92
C HIS A 69 -3.39 -28.91 0.59
N VAL A 70 -4.36 -28.03 0.39
CA VAL A 70 -4.15 -26.64 -0.03
C VAL A 70 -3.22 -25.88 0.93
N PRO A 71 -3.42 -25.87 2.25
CA PRO A 71 -2.49 -25.21 3.17
C PRO A 71 -1.09 -25.82 3.12
N ALA A 72 -1.01 -27.14 2.96
CA ALA A 72 0.25 -27.86 2.87
C ALA A 72 1.05 -27.50 1.61
N THR A 73 0.39 -27.15 0.50
CA THR A 73 1.10 -26.70 -0.72
C THR A 73 1.99 -25.48 -0.50
N SER A 74 1.72 -24.64 0.51
CA SER A 74 2.56 -23.50 0.87
C SER A 74 3.98 -23.90 1.29
N LEU A 75 4.16 -25.12 1.81
CA LEU A 75 5.45 -25.68 2.20
C LEU A 75 6.37 -25.91 1.00
N SER A 76 5.80 -26.20 -0.17
CA SER A 76 6.56 -26.46 -1.40
C SER A 76 7.39 -25.24 -1.84
N ALA A 77 6.86 -24.03 -1.67
CA ALA A 77 7.58 -22.80 -1.98
C ALA A 77 8.76 -22.57 -1.02
N GLY A 78 8.57 -22.90 0.26
CA GLY A 78 9.62 -22.84 1.29
C GLY A 78 10.76 -23.83 1.03
N SER A 79 10.43 -25.10 0.74
CA SER A 79 11.45 -26.13 0.45
C SER A 79 12.07 -26.01 -0.94
N ALA A 80 11.41 -25.36 -1.91
CA ALA A 80 12.02 -25.02 -3.20
C ALA A 80 13.11 -23.95 -3.06
N LEU A 81 12.91 -22.95 -2.21
CA LEU A 81 13.91 -21.92 -1.92
C LEU A 81 15.01 -22.40 -0.98
N THR A 82 14.69 -23.30 -0.06
CA THR A 82 15.63 -23.82 0.94
C THR A 82 15.44 -25.33 1.06
N PRO A 83 16.05 -26.13 0.17
CA PRO A 83 15.91 -27.59 0.16
C PRO A 83 16.21 -28.26 1.52
N GLN A 84 17.10 -27.67 2.31
CA GLN A 84 17.48 -28.13 3.65
C GLN A 84 16.34 -27.99 4.67
N LEU A 85 15.39 -27.08 4.43
CA LEU A 85 14.19 -26.94 5.26
C LEU A 85 13.42 -28.27 5.30
N ALA A 86 13.36 -28.98 4.16
CA ALA A 86 12.67 -30.25 4.05
C ALA A 86 13.19 -31.23 5.12
N ASP A 87 14.49 -31.46 5.20
CA ASP A 87 15.07 -32.39 6.19
C ASP A 87 14.81 -31.94 7.64
N ALA A 88 14.89 -30.64 7.91
CA ALA A 88 14.71 -30.09 9.25
C ALA A 88 13.26 -30.20 9.77
N VAL A 89 12.27 -30.01 8.89
CA VAL A 89 10.85 -29.93 9.31
C VAL A 89 10.04 -31.17 8.96
N ARG A 90 10.54 -32.09 8.13
CA ARG A 90 9.79 -33.28 7.67
C ARG A 90 9.19 -34.11 8.81
N ARG A 91 9.93 -34.32 9.92
CA ARG A 91 9.42 -35.02 11.11
C ARG A 91 8.26 -34.27 11.77
N ARG A 92 8.36 -32.94 11.88
CA ARG A 92 7.28 -32.11 12.43
C ARG A 92 6.06 -32.12 11.52
N VAL A 93 6.27 -32.00 10.22
CA VAL A 93 5.20 -32.06 9.20
C VAL A 93 4.49 -33.42 9.24
N LEU A 94 5.22 -34.52 9.33
CA LEU A 94 4.64 -35.86 9.52
C LEU A 94 3.85 -35.94 10.85
N GLY A 95 4.43 -35.46 11.95
CA GLY A 95 3.76 -35.44 13.25
C GLY A 95 2.46 -34.64 13.23
N THR A 96 2.46 -33.46 12.61
CA THR A 96 1.25 -32.64 12.42
C THR A 96 0.22 -33.35 11.55
N GLY A 97 0.63 -33.96 10.43
CA GLY A 97 -0.28 -34.71 9.56
C GLY A 97 -0.89 -35.94 10.24
N LEU A 98 -0.10 -36.67 11.05
CA LEU A 98 -0.58 -37.77 11.88
C LEU A 98 -1.55 -37.29 12.96
N ALA A 99 -1.26 -36.16 13.61
CA ALA A 99 -2.16 -35.57 14.60
C ALA A 99 -3.50 -35.14 13.98
N ILE A 100 -3.47 -34.47 12.82
CA ILE A 100 -4.68 -34.12 12.07
C ILE A 100 -5.46 -35.39 11.70
N GLY A 101 -4.78 -36.40 11.17
CA GLY A 101 -5.39 -37.69 10.85
C GLY A 101 -6.04 -38.35 12.06
N ALA A 102 -5.35 -38.37 13.21
CA ALA A 102 -5.89 -38.92 14.46
C ALA A 102 -7.13 -38.16 14.93
N VAL A 103 -7.14 -36.83 14.86
CA VAL A 103 -8.31 -36.02 15.20
C VAL A 103 -9.49 -36.34 14.29
N ILE A 104 -9.28 -36.43 12.96
CA ILE A 104 -10.33 -36.79 12.00
C ILE A 104 -10.85 -38.21 12.28
N ALA A 105 -9.96 -39.16 12.61
CA ALA A 105 -10.34 -40.54 12.93
C ALA A 105 -11.16 -40.63 14.22
N ILE A 106 -10.76 -39.93 15.29
CA ILE A 106 -11.48 -39.88 16.57
C ILE A 106 -12.85 -39.21 16.38
N ALA A 107 -12.91 -38.13 15.61
CA ALA A 107 -14.14 -37.41 15.31
C ALA A 107 -14.92 -38.02 14.12
N SER A 108 -14.59 -39.22 13.66
CA SER A 108 -15.11 -39.75 12.39
C SER A 108 -16.63 -39.96 12.39
N VAL A 109 -17.21 -40.40 13.51
CA VAL A 109 -18.67 -40.58 13.67
C VAL A 109 -19.43 -39.26 13.59
N PRO A 110 -19.13 -38.23 14.42
CA PRO A 110 -19.81 -36.94 14.30
C PRO A 110 -19.52 -36.22 12.99
N LEU A 111 -18.31 -36.38 12.42
CA LEU A 111 -17.98 -35.81 11.11
C LEU A 111 -18.73 -36.50 9.97
N SER A 112 -18.95 -37.82 10.05
CA SER A 112 -19.73 -38.58 9.06
C SER A 112 -21.17 -38.08 9.00
N ALA A 113 -21.80 -37.86 10.16
CA ALA A 113 -23.14 -37.26 10.25
C ALA A 113 -23.16 -35.79 9.78
N LEU A 114 -22.15 -35.00 10.15
CA LEU A 114 -22.08 -33.57 9.79
C LEU A 114 -21.86 -33.34 8.30
N LEU A 115 -20.98 -34.15 7.69
CA LEU A 115 -20.56 -34.01 6.30
C LEU A 115 -21.45 -34.81 5.34
N ASN A 116 -22.40 -35.58 5.87
CA ASN A 116 -23.19 -36.55 5.13
C ASN A 116 -22.32 -37.45 4.24
N LEU A 117 -21.25 -38.02 4.84
CA LEU A 117 -20.30 -38.89 4.16
C LEU A 117 -20.27 -40.27 4.84
N PRO A 118 -20.14 -41.37 4.07
CA PRO A 118 -19.90 -42.69 4.64
C PRO A 118 -18.70 -42.68 5.61
N LEU A 119 -18.85 -43.35 6.76
CA LEU A 119 -17.81 -43.41 7.80
C LEU A 119 -16.44 -43.83 7.24
N ALA A 120 -16.44 -44.79 6.31
CA ALA A 120 -15.23 -45.27 5.63
C ALA A 120 -14.50 -44.15 4.87
N MET A 121 -15.23 -43.21 4.24
CA MET A 121 -14.63 -42.08 3.53
C MET A 121 -14.02 -41.06 4.49
N VAL A 122 -14.61 -40.86 5.67
CA VAL A 122 -14.02 -40.00 6.71
C VAL A 122 -12.73 -40.60 7.26
N LEU A 123 -12.67 -41.92 7.44
CA LEU A 123 -11.44 -42.62 7.82
C LEU A 123 -10.37 -42.56 6.72
N LEU A 124 -10.77 -42.60 5.44
CA LEU A 124 -9.86 -42.38 4.32
C LEU A 124 -9.28 -40.95 4.31
N LEU A 125 -10.06 -39.92 4.69
CA LEU A 125 -9.53 -38.55 4.89
C LEU A 125 -8.48 -38.51 6.00
N ALA A 126 -8.72 -39.21 7.12
CA ALA A 126 -7.74 -39.34 8.19
C ALA A 126 -6.42 -39.98 7.70
N ALA A 127 -6.52 -41.05 6.90
CA ALA A 127 -5.37 -41.73 6.31
C ALA A 127 -4.62 -40.88 5.26
N ALA A 128 -5.29 -39.91 4.63
CA ALA A 128 -4.68 -38.99 3.66
C ALA A 128 -3.91 -37.84 4.32
N ALA A 129 -4.30 -37.39 5.52
CA ALA A 129 -3.74 -36.20 6.17
C ALA A 129 -2.19 -36.19 6.30
N PRO A 130 -1.49 -37.30 6.62
CA PRO A 130 -0.03 -37.34 6.67
C PRO A 130 0.64 -37.05 5.32
N THR A 131 -0.02 -37.36 4.20
CA THR A 131 0.57 -37.23 2.87
C THR A 131 0.60 -35.78 2.39
N ALA A 132 -0.36 -34.96 2.81
CA ALA A 132 -0.53 -33.58 2.35
C ALA A 132 0.74 -32.72 2.53
N GLY A 133 1.25 -32.66 3.75
CA GLY A 133 2.48 -31.92 4.08
C GLY A 133 3.73 -32.51 3.44
N LEU A 134 3.83 -33.84 3.40
CA LEU A 134 5.03 -34.54 2.94
C LEU A 134 5.22 -34.43 1.43
N ILE A 135 4.15 -34.61 0.64
CA ILE A 135 4.20 -34.48 -0.82
C ILE A 135 4.61 -33.06 -1.19
N ALA A 136 4.01 -32.04 -0.57
CA ALA A 136 4.34 -30.65 -0.84
C ALA A 136 5.81 -30.34 -0.51
N LEU A 137 6.29 -30.81 0.64
CA LEU A 137 7.65 -30.60 1.10
C LEU A 137 8.68 -31.27 0.18
N ASP A 138 8.46 -32.55 -0.16
CA ASP A 138 9.38 -33.37 -0.95
C ASP A 138 9.36 -32.92 -2.43
N ARG A 139 8.20 -32.58 -3.02
CA ARG A 139 8.12 -31.96 -4.36
C ARG A 139 8.85 -30.62 -4.41
N GLY A 140 8.64 -29.75 -3.41
CA GLY A 140 9.34 -28.47 -3.31
C GLY A 140 10.85 -28.63 -3.27
N ARG A 141 11.35 -29.59 -2.48
CA ARG A 141 12.77 -29.93 -2.42
C ARG A 141 13.32 -30.37 -3.79
N LEU A 142 12.60 -31.22 -4.53
CA LEU A 142 13.02 -31.66 -5.86
C LEU A 142 13.17 -30.50 -6.85
N TYR A 143 12.31 -29.48 -6.75
CA TYR A 143 12.47 -28.25 -7.54
C TYR A 143 13.74 -27.47 -7.14
N GLY A 144 13.99 -27.31 -5.84
CA GLY A 144 15.18 -26.61 -5.36
C GLY A 144 16.49 -27.36 -5.58
N LEU A 145 16.46 -28.69 -5.75
CA LEU A 145 17.60 -29.52 -6.13
C LEU A 145 17.86 -29.58 -7.64
N GLY A 146 17.00 -28.97 -8.47
CA GLY A 146 17.13 -29.02 -9.92
C GLY A 146 16.86 -30.40 -10.52
N VAL A 147 15.96 -31.20 -9.92
CA VAL A 147 15.56 -32.53 -10.46
C VAL A 147 14.06 -32.54 -10.84
N PRO A 148 13.62 -31.64 -11.75
CA PRO A 148 12.20 -31.40 -12.03
C PRO A 148 11.45 -32.61 -12.61
N ARG A 149 12.13 -33.51 -13.32
CA ARG A 149 11.52 -34.70 -13.95
C ARG A 149 10.90 -35.66 -12.92
N ARG A 150 11.51 -35.79 -11.74
CA ARG A 150 10.94 -36.61 -10.65
C ARG A 150 9.73 -35.93 -10.00
N ALA A 151 9.75 -34.60 -9.90
CA ALA A 151 8.58 -33.86 -9.43
C ALA A 151 7.40 -34.01 -10.41
N ALA A 152 7.67 -33.96 -11.72
CA ALA A 152 6.69 -34.25 -12.76
C ALA A 152 6.16 -35.70 -12.69
N ALA A 153 7.03 -36.68 -12.48
CA ALA A 153 6.61 -38.07 -12.29
C ALA A 153 5.71 -38.25 -11.05
N SER A 154 6.04 -37.56 -9.94
CA SER A 154 5.20 -37.57 -8.74
C SER A 154 3.82 -36.94 -8.99
N LEU A 155 3.74 -35.89 -9.82
CA LEU A 155 2.45 -35.29 -10.21
C LEU A 155 1.62 -36.24 -11.09
N LEU A 156 2.25 -36.94 -12.02
CA LEU A 156 1.58 -37.91 -12.91
C LEU A 156 1.14 -39.19 -12.19
N ALA A 157 1.78 -39.55 -11.09
CA ALA A 157 1.37 -40.72 -10.30
C ALA A 157 -0.07 -40.59 -9.78
N GLU A 158 -0.53 -39.38 -9.45
CA GLU A 158 -1.88 -39.15 -8.93
C GLU A 158 -2.99 -39.55 -9.93
N PRO A 159 -3.09 -38.95 -11.13
CA PRO A 159 -4.12 -39.30 -12.10
C PRO A 159 -3.98 -40.74 -12.61
N VAL A 160 -2.76 -41.27 -12.77
CA VAL A 160 -2.54 -42.63 -13.26
C VAL A 160 -3.14 -43.65 -12.31
N VAL A 161 -2.88 -43.50 -11.00
CA VAL A 161 -3.44 -44.40 -9.98
C VAL A 161 -4.95 -44.21 -9.84
N ARG A 162 -5.45 -42.97 -9.96
CA ARG A 162 -6.90 -42.70 -9.94
C ARG A 162 -7.64 -43.34 -11.11
N LEU A 163 -7.12 -43.19 -12.34
CA LEU A 163 -7.72 -43.74 -13.56
C LEU A 163 -7.63 -45.26 -13.66
N THR A 164 -6.66 -45.87 -12.98
CA THR A 164 -6.48 -47.33 -12.97
C THR A 164 -7.14 -47.95 -11.74
N ALA A 165 -6.42 -48.01 -10.62
CA ALA A 165 -6.90 -48.60 -9.38
C ALA A 165 -8.15 -47.89 -8.84
N GLY A 166 -8.22 -46.56 -8.95
CA GLY A 166 -9.39 -45.81 -8.46
C GLY A 166 -10.66 -46.07 -9.26
N ALA A 167 -10.59 -46.14 -10.59
CA ALA A 167 -11.76 -46.44 -11.43
C ALA A 167 -12.23 -47.90 -11.22
N ILE A 168 -11.29 -48.84 -11.12
CA ILE A 168 -11.60 -50.25 -10.85
C ILE A 168 -12.26 -50.40 -9.47
N LEU A 169 -11.68 -49.82 -8.42
CA LEU A 169 -12.27 -49.87 -7.08
C LEU A 169 -13.60 -49.13 -7.02
N GLY A 170 -13.75 -48.01 -7.75
CA GLY A 170 -15.02 -47.30 -7.86
C GLY A 170 -16.13 -48.15 -8.48
N ALA A 171 -15.80 -48.94 -9.50
CA ALA A 171 -16.75 -49.87 -10.12
C ALA A 171 -17.12 -51.05 -9.19
N LEU A 172 -16.18 -51.53 -8.37
CA LEU A 172 -16.38 -52.70 -7.51
C LEU A 172 -17.00 -52.37 -6.14
N LEU A 173 -16.63 -51.22 -5.55
CA LEU A 173 -16.93 -50.85 -4.16
C LEU A 173 -17.66 -49.49 -4.05
N GLY A 174 -18.17 -48.97 -5.17
CA GLY A 174 -18.88 -47.70 -5.22
C GLY A 174 -18.02 -46.50 -4.82
N GLU A 175 -18.64 -45.50 -4.20
CA GLU A 175 -18.00 -44.23 -3.82
C GLU A 175 -16.84 -44.40 -2.83
N VAL A 176 -16.90 -45.41 -1.95
CA VAL A 176 -15.83 -45.73 -0.99
C VAL A 176 -14.59 -46.23 -1.73
N GLY A 177 -14.77 -47.05 -2.77
CA GLY A 177 -13.69 -47.52 -3.64
C GLY A 177 -13.02 -46.39 -4.43
N GLY A 178 -13.83 -45.48 -4.97
CA GLY A 178 -13.33 -44.26 -5.63
C GLY A 178 -12.48 -43.40 -4.69
N ALA A 179 -12.94 -43.19 -3.46
CA ALA A 179 -12.20 -42.44 -2.43
C ALA A 179 -10.90 -43.15 -2.01
N ALA A 180 -10.92 -44.48 -1.86
CA ALA A 180 -9.73 -45.28 -1.56
C ALA A 180 -8.67 -45.12 -2.67
N GLY A 181 -9.10 -45.13 -3.94
CA GLY A 181 -8.25 -44.83 -5.10
C GLY A 181 -7.53 -43.49 -5.00
N VAL A 182 -8.23 -42.44 -4.56
CA VAL A 182 -7.67 -41.09 -4.37
C VAL A 182 -6.61 -41.07 -3.27
N VAL A 183 -6.84 -41.76 -2.14
CA VAL A 183 -5.86 -41.84 -1.04
C VAL A 183 -4.61 -42.62 -1.48
N MET A 184 -4.79 -43.76 -2.15
CA MET A 184 -3.67 -44.55 -2.70
C MET A 184 -2.82 -43.73 -3.67
N ALA A 185 -3.46 -42.92 -4.51
CA ALA A 185 -2.78 -42.04 -5.45
C ALA A 185 -1.86 -41.02 -4.75
N GLY A 186 -2.28 -40.46 -3.60
CA GLY A 186 -1.45 -39.59 -2.78
C GLY A 186 -0.22 -40.31 -2.22
N TRP A 187 -0.40 -41.54 -1.69
CA TRP A 187 0.72 -42.34 -1.20
C TRP A 187 1.70 -42.76 -2.29
N ALA A 188 1.21 -43.11 -3.48
CA ALA A 188 2.04 -43.40 -4.65
C ALA A 188 2.84 -42.15 -5.08
N ALA A 189 2.19 -40.99 -5.13
CA ALA A 189 2.85 -39.73 -5.43
C ALA A 189 3.95 -39.36 -4.42
N LEU A 190 3.72 -39.63 -3.14
CA LEU A 190 4.72 -39.46 -2.08
C LEU A 190 5.91 -40.41 -2.26
N ALA A 191 5.68 -41.66 -2.63
CA ALA A 191 6.73 -42.63 -2.89
C ALA A 191 7.64 -42.18 -4.04
N VAL A 192 7.06 -41.67 -5.13
CA VAL A 192 7.79 -41.13 -6.29
C VAL A 192 8.53 -39.82 -5.96
N ALA A 193 7.98 -39.00 -5.05
CA ALA A 193 8.59 -37.73 -4.65
C ALA A 193 9.85 -37.87 -3.78
N ARG A 194 10.18 -39.08 -3.30
CA ARG A 194 11.35 -39.26 -2.41
C ARG A 194 12.66 -38.94 -3.14
N PRO A 195 13.53 -38.09 -2.56
CA PRO A 195 14.80 -37.74 -3.18
C PRO A 195 15.75 -38.94 -3.22
N PRO A 196 16.62 -39.05 -4.24
CA PRO A 196 17.63 -40.11 -4.31
C PRO A 196 18.65 -40.01 -3.16
N VAL A 197 19.10 -41.16 -2.68
CA VAL A 197 20.09 -41.27 -1.59
C VAL A 197 21.41 -40.60 -2.02
N GLY A 198 21.94 -39.67 -1.21
CA GLY A 198 23.28 -39.06 -1.42
C GLY A 198 23.34 -37.54 -1.57
N HIS A 199 22.22 -36.84 -1.82
CA HIS A 199 22.21 -35.37 -1.93
C HIS A 199 21.99 -34.67 -0.56
N ARG A 200 23.05 -34.56 0.26
CA ARG A 200 23.07 -33.73 1.47
C ARG A 200 23.69 -32.37 1.15
N VAL A 201 22.92 -31.29 1.24
CA VAL A 201 23.40 -29.92 1.03
C VAL A 201 23.74 -29.28 2.39
N ALA A 202 24.88 -28.61 2.48
CA ALA A 202 25.33 -27.93 3.70
C ALA A 202 24.33 -26.86 4.17
N VAL A 203 24.27 -26.65 5.49
CA VAL A 203 23.31 -25.75 6.16
C VAL A 203 23.87 -24.32 6.19
N GLU A 204 23.26 -23.40 5.45
CA GLU A 204 23.51 -21.96 5.58
C GLU A 204 22.35 -21.23 6.30
N ARG A 205 22.66 -20.05 6.85
CA ARG A 205 21.86 -19.22 7.79
C ARG A 205 20.57 -18.60 7.21
N GLY A 206 19.78 -19.34 6.41
CA GLY A 206 18.58 -18.85 5.69
C GLY A 206 17.20 -19.08 6.34
N GLN A 207 17.11 -19.71 7.51
CA GLN A 207 15.82 -20.24 8.06
C GLN A 207 14.70 -19.20 8.23
N ARG A 208 15.01 -17.92 8.52
CA ARG A 208 13.98 -16.86 8.70
C ARG A 208 13.31 -16.43 7.38
N ALA A 209 14.01 -16.50 6.26
CA ALA A 209 13.44 -16.13 4.96
C ALA A 209 12.42 -17.17 4.47
N ALA A 210 12.67 -18.45 4.75
CA ALA A 210 11.78 -19.54 4.38
C ALA A 210 10.41 -19.46 5.08
N GLY A 211 10.37 -19.09 6.36
CA GLY A 211 9.11 -18.93 7.11
C GLY A 211 8.21 -17.82 6.56
N ILE A 212 8.79 -16.70 6.10
CA ILE A 212 8.05 -15.60 5.49
C ILE A 212 7.46 -16.01 4.14
N THR A 213 8.21 -16.77 3.33
CA THR A 213 7.68 -17.31 2.07
C THR A 213 6.50 -18.24 2.30
N VAL A 214 6.61 -19.17 3.27
CA VAL A 214 5.51 -20.07 3.61
C VAL A 214 4.28 -19.28 4.06
N ALA A 215 4.45 -18.27 4.91
CA ALA A 215 3.34 -17.42 5.35
C ALA A 215 2.67 -16.66 4.19
N ALA A 216 3.45 -16.11 3.25
CA ALA A 216 2.91 -15.41 2.09
C ALA A 216 2.09 -16.35 1.19
N PHE A 217 2.62 -17.55 0.88
CA PHE A 217 1.91 -18.53 0.07
C PHE A 217 0.70 -19.15 0.78
N LEU A 218 0.72 -19.25 2.11
CA LEU A 218 -0.44 -19.64 2.90
C LEU A 218 -1.56 -18.60 2.80
N LEU A 219 -1.24 -17.31 2.96
CA LEU A 219 -2.24 -16.25 2.82
C LEU A 219 -2.79 -16.15 1.40
N LEU A 220 -1.94 -16.35 0.38
CA LEU A 220 -2.40 -16.43 -1.00
C LEU A 220 -3.36 -17.62 -1.21
N ALA A 221 -3.11 -18.76 -0.57
CA ALA A 221 -4.00 -19.91 -0.60
C ALA A 221 -5.33 -19.63 0.11
N VAL A 222 -5.33 -18.86 1.21
CA VAL A 222 -6.55 -18.38 1.87
C VAL A 222 -7.35 -17.49 0.92
N VAL A 223 -6.71 -16.50 0.28
CA VAL A 223 -7.35 -15.65 -0.74
C VAL A 223 -8.00 -16.48 -1.84
N GLN A 224 -7.31 -17.53 -2.30
CA GLN A 224 -7.77 -18.41 -3.37
C GLN A 224 -8.98 -19.30 -3.03
N ASN A 225 -9.12 -19.74 -1.77
CA ASN A 225 -10.06 -20.83 -1.43
C ASN A 225 -11.10 -20.44 -0.37
N GLN A 226 -11.04 -19.22 0.19
CA GLN A 226 -11.99 -18.79 1.21
C GLN A 226 -13.43 -18.69 0.70
N ASP A 227 -13.61 -18.44 -0.59
CA ASP A 227 -14.89 -18.41 -1.28
C ASP A 227 -15.55 -19.80 -1.32
N VAL A 228 -14.77 -20.87 -1.58
CA VAL A 228 -15.24 -22.27 -1.53
C VAL A 228 -15.71 -22.65 -0.13
N VAL A 229 -14.93 -22.28 0.90
CA VAL A 229 -15.30 -22.55 2.29
C VAL A 229 -16.55 -21.78 2.70
N ALA A 230 -16.64 -20.50 2.31
CA ALA A 230 -17.83 -19.68 2.58
C ALA A 230 -19.06 -20.22 1.85
N ALA A 231 -18.94 -20.58 0.57
CA ALA A 231 -20.03 -21.14 -0.23
C ALA A 231 -20.59 -22.43 0.40
N GLY A 232 -19.72 -23.33 0.87
CA GLY A 232 -20.15 -24.56 1.54
C GLY A 232 -20.83 -24.34 2.90
N ALA A 233 -20.51 -23.24 3.59
CA ALA A 233 -21.09 -22.91 4.88
C ALA A 233 -22.38 -22.08 4.80
N LEU A 234 -22.56 -21.32 3.71
CA LEU A 234 -23.60 -20.29 3.60
C LEU A 234 -24.68 -20.60 2.57
N LEU A 235 -24.38 -21.41 1.54
CA LEU A 235 -25.32 -21.71 0.45
C LEU A 235 -26.09 -23.02 0.70
N GLY A 236 -27.29 -23.12 0.12
CA GLY A 236 -28.04 -24.37 0.08
C GLY A 236 -27.36 -25.43 -0.81
N PRO A 237 -27.70 -26.74 -0.67
CA PRO A 237 -27.00 -27.83 -1.37
C PRO A 237 -26.93 -27.69 -2.90
N ASP A 238 -27.99 -27.19 -3.54
CA ASP A 238 -28.04 -26.99 -5.00
C ASP A 238 -27.16 -25.81 -5.47
N GLU A 239 -27.18 -24.70 -4.72
CA GLU A 239 -26.36 -23.51 -5.00
C GLU A 239 -24.87 -23.75 -4.70
N ALA A 240 -24.56 -24.51 -3.65
CA ALA A 240 -23.21 -24.96 -3.35
C ALA A 240 -22.67 -25.88 -4.47
N GLY A 241 -23.51 -26.75 -5.04
CA GLY A 241 -23.17 -27.57 -6.20
C GLY A 241 -22.86 -26.74 -7.44
N ARG A 242 -23.66 -25.70 -7.73
CA ARG A 242 -23.42 -24.72 -8.80
C ARG A 242 -22.11 -23.95 -8.61
N PHE A 243 -21.83 -23.50 -7.39
CA PHE A 243 -20.56 -22.84 -7.07
C PHE A 243 -19.37 -23.79 -7.20
N ALA A 244 -19.51 -25.05 -6.81
CA ALA A 244 -18.46 -26.05 -6.97
C ALA A 244 -18.07 -26.27 -8.43
N VAL A 245 -19.02 -26.20 -9.38
CA VAL A 245 -18.74 -26.22 -10.83
C VAL A 245 -17.89 -25.02 -11.23
N LEU A 246 -18.26 -23.80 -10.81
CA LEU A 246 -17.48 -22.58 -11.08
C LEU A 246 -16.07 -22.66 -10.48
N SER A 247 -15.95 -23.10 -9.23
CA SER A 247 -14.67 -23.32 -8.54
C SER A 247 -13.80 -24.33 -9.27
N THR A 248 -14.39 -25.41 -9.80
CA THR A 248 -13.68 -26.44 -10.56
C THR A 248 -13.13 -25.88 -11.87
N LEU A 249 -13.93 -25.08 -12.58
CA LEU A 249 -13.50 -24.37 -13.80
C LEU A 249 -12.37 -23.38 -13.50
N GLY A 250 -12.50 -22.57 -12.44
CA GLY A 250 -11.44 -21.66 -11.99
C GLY A 250 -10.16 -22.39 -11.58
N GLY A 251 -10.29 -23.61 -11.06
CA GLY A 251 -9.20 -24.54 -10.81
C GLY A 251 -8.31 -24.76 -12.04
N LEU A 252 -8.87 -24.86 -13.25
CA LEU A 252 -8.10 -25.04 -14.49
C LEU A 252 -7.08 -23.91 -14.72
N ALA A 253 -7.50 -22.66 -14.53
CA ALA A 253 -6.63 -21.48 -14.67
C ALA A 253 -5.61 -21.38 -13.52
N ALA A 254 -6.02 -21.70 -12.29
CA ALA A 254 -5.11 -21.73 -11.15
C ALA A 254 -4.04 -22.81 -11.28
N PHE A 255 -4.41 -24.01 -11.77
CA PHE A 255 -3.49 -25.12 -12.00
C PHE A 255 -2.47 -24.81 -13.09
N ALA A 256 -2.91 -24.24 -14.22
CA ALA A 256 -2.04 -23.87 -15.33
C ALA A 256 -0.94 -22.87 -14.94
N THR A 257 -1.16 -22.08 -13.89
CA THR A 257 -0.24 -21.02 -13.45
C THR A 257 0.60 -21.39 -12.22
N THR A 258 0.39 -22.56 -11.62
CA THR A 258 1.06 -23.01 -10.38
C THR A 258 2.55 -23.31 -10.54
N THR A 259 2.99 -23.74 -11.73
CA THR A 259 4.39 -24.07 -12.06
C THR A 259 5.30 -22.85 -12.10
N VAL A 260 4.79 -21.73 -12.60
CA VAL A 260 5.60 -20.55 -12.99
C VAL A 260 6.38 -19.93 -11.82
N PRO A 261 5.80 -19.78 -10.61
CA PRO A 261 6.55 -19.42 -9.41
C PRO A 261 7.77 -20.32 -9.16
N LEU A 262 7.58 -21.64 -9.26
CA LEU A 262 8.61 -22.63 -9.00
C LEU A 262 9.71 -22.60 -10.08
N MET A 263 9.38 -22.18 -11.31
CA MET A 263 10.33 -21.91 -12.41
C MET A 263 11.22 -20.68 -12.12
N LEU A 264 10.69 -19.69 -11.41
CA LEU A 264 11.38 -18.42 -11.11
C LEU A 264 12.28 -18.47 -9.88
N LEU A 265 11.86 -19.14 -8.81
CA LEU A 265 12.52 -19.05 -7.50
C LEU A 265 14.04 -19.32 -7.53
N PRO A 266 14.57 -20.27 -8.34
CA PRO A 266 16.02 -20.49 -8.45
C PRO A 266 16.78 -19.42 -9.25
N HIS A 267 16.10 -18.66 -10.13
CA HIS A 267 16.74 -17.76 -11.10
C HIS A 267 16.42 -16.27 -10.88
N ALA A 268 15.41 -15.95 -10.04
CA ALA A 268 14.94 -14.60 -9.80
C ALA A 268 16.00 -13.68 -9.17
N ALA A 269 16.99 -14.24 -8.47
CA ALA A 269 18.10 -13.48 -7.90
C ALA A 269 19.20 -13.13 -8.92
N THR A 270 19.30 -13.87 -10.03
CA THR A 270 20.46 -13.81 -10.94
C THR A 270 20.13 -13.32 -12.35
N GLN A 271 18.86 -13.36 -12.80
CA GLN A 271 18.47 -13.01 -14.18
C GLN A 271 17.37 -11.94 -14.27
N ARG A 272 17.69 -10.76 -14.84
CA ARG A 272 16.74 -9.64 -15.04
C ARG A 272 15.54 -9.97 -15.96
N ARG A 273 15.66 -10.94 -16.87
CA ARG A 273 14.60 -11.30 -17.84
C ARG A 273 13.65 -12.41 -17.36
N ALA A 274 13.93 -13.03 -16.21
CA ALA A 274 13.14 -14.16 -15.73
C ALA A 274 11.69 -13.74 -15.38
N LEU A 275 11.51 -12.67 -14.61
CA LEU A 275 10.19 -12.22 -14.15
C LEU A 275 9.22 -11.84 -15.30
N PRO A 276 9.60 -11.02 -16.29
CA PRO A 276 8.72 -10.71 -17.42
C PRO A 276 8.31 -11.95 -18.22
N ALA A 277 9.25 -12.88 -18.45
CA ALA A 277 8.96 -14.12 -19.18
C ALA A 277 7.95 -14.99 -18.42
N ALA A 278 8.12 -15.13 -17.10
CA ALA A 278 7.20 -15.88 -16.25
C ALA A 278 5.80 -15.24 -16.18
N VAL A 279 5.71 -13.92 -16.02
CA VAL A 279 4.41 -13.21 -16.07
C VAL A 279 3.73 -13.41 -17.42
N CYS A 280 4.50 -13.36 -18.52
CA CYS A 280 3.98 -13.61 -19.86
C CYS A 280 3.45 -15.04 -20.02
N VAL A 281 4.19 -16.05 -19.55
CA VAL A 281 3.77 -17.47 -19.61
C VAL A 281 2.53 -17.69 -18.75
N ALA A 282 2.50 -17.21 -17.51
CA ALA A 282 1.33 -17.32 -16.63
C ALA A 282 0.10 -16.62 -17.23
N GLY A 283 0.29 -15.41 -17.79
CA GLY A 283 -0.75 -14.66 -18.47
C GLY A 283 -1.29 -15.39 -19.71
N ALA A 284 -0.40 -15.95 -20.54
CA ALA A 284 -0.79 -16.69 -21.75
C ALA A 284 -1.57 -17.96 -21.41
N LEU A 285 -1.12 -18.75 -20.43
CA LEU A 285 -1.82 -19.95 -19.96
C LEU A 285 -3.16 -19.61 -19.32
N GLY A 286 -3.23 -18.54 -18.54
CA GLY A 286 -4.47 -18.03 -17.96
C GLY A 286 -5.48 -17.57 -19.03
N LEU A 287 -5.03 -16.81 -20.02
CA LEU A 287 -5.86 -16.36 -21.14
C LEU A 287 -6.34 -17.53 -22.00
N ALA A 288 -5.52 -18.56 -22.21
CA ALA A 288 -5.94 -19.76 -22.92
C ALA A 288 -7.07 -20.50 -22.17
N ALA A 289 -6.98 -20.61 -20.84
CA ALA A 289 -8.06 -21.20 -20.03
C ALA A 289 -9.34 -20.35 -20.07
N VAL A 290 -9.22 -19.01 -20.05
CA VAL A 290 -10.37 -18.10 -20.22
C VAL A 290 -11.00 -18.27 -21.60
N ALA A 291 -10.19 -18.28 -22.67
CA ALA A 291 -10.66 -18.44 -24.04
C ALA A 291 -11.41 -19.77 -24.23
N LEU A 292 -10.88 -20.88 -23.68
CA LEU A 292 -11.51 -22.20 -23.75
C LEU A 292 -12.94 -22.18 -23.19
N VAL A 293 -13.15 -21.48 -22.06
CA VAL A 293 -14.46 -21.38 -21.41
C VAL A 293 -15.35 -20.30 -22.04
N ALA A 294 -14.76 -19.25 -22.62
CA ALA A 294 -15.49 -18.09 -23.15
C ALA A 294 -16.07 -18.29 -24.57
N ILE A 295 -15.61 -19.27 -25.35
CA ILE A 295 -16.10 -19.50 -26.73
C ILE A 295 -17.59 -19.85 -26.74
N ASP A 296 -17.98 -20.86 -25.97
CA ASP A 296 -19.38 -21.21 -25.72
C ASP A 296 -19.54 -21.73 -24.29
N PRO A 297 -19.71 -20.81 -23.31
CA PRO A 297 -19.76 -21.18 -21.90
C PRO A 297 -20.88 -22.18 -21.60
N ARG A 298 -22.00 -22.09 -22.30
CA ARG A 298 -23.18 -22.92 -22.03
C ARG A 298 -22.97 -24.33 -22.56
N ALA A 299 -22.52 -24.47 -23.80
CA ALA A 299 -22.19 -25.77 -24.36
C ALA A 299 -21.03 -26.45 -23.59
N PHE A 300 -20.02 -25.67 -23.18
CA PHE A 300 -18.89 -26.21 -22.42
C PHE A 300 -19.32 -26.72 -21.04
N VAL A 301 -20.06 -25.93 -20.27
CA VAL A 301 -20.54 -26.34 -18.94
C VAL A 301 -21.56 -27.48 -19.04
N GLY A 302 -22.50 -27.40 -19.99
CA GLY A 302 -23.49 -28.44 -20.25
C GLY A 302 -22.86 -29.77 -20.65
N ALA A 303 -21.85 -29.77 -21.52
CA ALA A 303 -21.14 -30.99 -21.93
C ALA A 303 -20.26 -31.58 -20.83
N THR A 304 -19.68 -30.74 -19.96
CA THR A 304 -18.70 -31.19 -18.94
C THR A 304 -19.36 -31.59 -17.63
N PHE A 305 -20.41 -30.88 -17.21
CA PHE A 305 -21.06 -31.06 -15.90
C PHE A 305 -22.54 -31.42 -16.00
N GLY A 306 -23.14 -31.32 -17.20
CA GLY A 306 -24.56 -31.61 -17.45
C GLY A 306 -25.43 -30.34 -17.57
N GLU A 307 -26.53 -30.44 -18.32
CA GLU A 307 -27.46 -29.32 -18.58
C GLU A 307 -28.04 -28.69 -17.29
N ARG A 308 -28.08 -29.43 -16.18
CA ARG A 308 -28.52 -28.93 -14.87
C ARG A 308 -27.68 -27.77 -14.34
N TYR A 309 -26.42 -27.63 -14.78
CA TYR A 309 -25.51 -26.55 -14.37
C TYR A 309 -25.25 -25.52 -15.48
N ALA A 310 -25.99 -25.58 -16.60
CA ALA A 310 -25.80 -24.67 -17.72
C ALA A 310 -26.14 -23.20 -17.39
N ASP A 311 -26.87 -22.97 -16.31
CA ASP A 311 -27.26 -21.65 -15.81
C ASP A 311 -26.10 -20.85 -15.21
N VAL A 312 -25.07 -21.50 -14.66
CA VAL A 312 -23.85 -20.83 -14.18
C VAL A 312 -22.85 -20.46 -15.28
N ALA A 313 -23.11 -20.84 -16.53
CA ALA A 313 -22.24 -20.59 -17.67
C ALA A 313 -21.87 -19.11 -17.83
N GLY A 314 -22.80 -18.19 -17.54
CA GLY A 314 -22.54 -16.73 -17.62
C GLY A 314 -21.50 -16.22 -16.62
N LEU A 315 -21.24 -16.96 -15.54
CA LEU A 315 -20.27 -16.61 -14.50
C LEU A 315 -18.92 -17.33 -14.67
N ALA A 316 -18.86 -18.34 -15.54
CA ALA A 316 -17.68 -19.18 -15.71
C ALA A 316 -16.46 -18.40 -16.24
N ALA A 317 -16.61 -17.64 -17.33
CA ALA A 317 -15.49 -16.89 -17.90
C ALA A 317 -14.93 -15.79 -16.97
N PRO A 318 -15.77 -14.93 -16.32
CA PRO A 318 -15.29 -13.97 -15.33
C PRO A 318 -14.56 -14.62 -14.15
N TYR A 319 -15.07 -15.75 -13.64
CA TYR A 319 -14.44 -16.46 -12.52
C TYR A 319 -13.09 -17.07 -12.92
N VAL A 320 -13.01 -17.71 -14.09
CA VAL A 320 -11.76 -18.25 -14.64
C VAL A 320 -10.73 -17.14 -14.87
N LEU A 321 -11.16 -15.95 -15.32
CA LEU A 321 -10.28 -14.79 -15.46
C LEU A 321 -9.72 -14.32 -14.11
N ALA A 322 -10.57 -14.25 -13.07
CA ALA A 322 -10.12 -13.89 -11.74
C ALA A 322 -9.06 -14.88 -11.20
N MET A 323 -9.27 -16.18 -11.42
CA MET A 323 -8.32 -17.22 -11.02
C MET A 323 -7.02 -17.19 -11.85
N ALA A 324 -7.09 -16.82 -13.13
CA ALA A 324 -5.91 -16.58 -13.96
C ALA A 324 -5.06 -15.40 -13.44
N LEU A 325 -5.70 -14.29 -13.04
CA LEU A 325 -5.02 -13.13 -12.45
C LEU A 325 -4.39 -13.47 -11.09
N LEU A 326 -5.04 -14.33 -10.30
CA LEU A 326 -4.46 -14.85 -9.07
C LEU A 326 -3.21 -15.71 -9.35
N GLY A 327 -3.23 -16.46 -10.45
CA GLY A 327 -2.07 -17.15 -11.00
C GLY A 327 -0.89 -16.23 -11.29
N VAL A 328 -1.12 -15.10 -11.96
CA VAL A 328 -0.10 -14.06 -12.19
C VAL A 328 0.38 -13.45 -10.86
N THR A 329 -0.53 -13.20 -9.92
CA THR A 329 -0.20 -12.69 -8.58
C THR A 329 0.74 -13.63 -7.84
N ARG A 330 0.53 -14.95 -7.96
CA ARG A 330 1.41 -15.97 -7.39
C ARG A 330 2.87 -15.84 -7.87
N VAL A 331 3.06 -15.52 -9.15
CA VAL A 331 4.39 -15.27 -9.75
C VAL A 331 5.05 -14.04 -9.14
N LEU A 332 4.28 -12.96 -8.95
CA LEU A 332 4.77 -11.72 -8.34
C LEU A 332 5.15 -11.92 -6.86
N VAL A 333 4.32 -12.65 -6.11
CA VAL A 333 4.58 -13.00 -4.70
C VAL A 333 5.85 -13.85 -4.59
N ALA A 334 6.04 -14.82 -5.48
CA ALA A 334 7.24 -15.66 -5.51
C ALA A 334 8.51 -14.81 -5.71
N ASN A 335 8.49 -13.91 -6.69
CA ASN A 335 9.60 -13.01 -6.96
C ASN A 335 9.85 -12.03 -5.80
N ALA A 336 8.80 -11.50 -5.18
CA ALA A 336 8.93 -10.64 -4.01
C ALA A 336 9.58 -11.39 -2.83
N CYS A 337 9.18 -12.64 -2.57
CA CYS A 337 9.81 -13.48 -1.56
C CYS A 337 11.29 -13.77 -1.90
N ALA A 338 11.62 -14.11 -3.15
CA ALA A 338 13.00 -14.36 -3.59
C ALA A 338 13.89 -13.11 -3.52
N THR A 339 13.33 -11.91 -3.72
CA THR A 339 14.06 -10.63 -3.67
C THR A 339 14.04 -9.96 -2.29
N GLY A 340 13.64 -10.69 -1.24
CA GLY A 340 13.67 -10.20 0.16
C GLY A 340 12.48 -9.32 0.58
N ARG A 341 11.47 -9.16 -0.28
CA ARG A 341 10.22 -8.40 -0.03
C ARG A 341 9.05 -9.27 0.46
N GLY A 342 9.33 -10.46 0.97
CA GLY A 342 8.28 -11.40 1.43
C GLY A 342 7.40 -10.84 2.56
N ARG A 343 7.95 -9.99 3.45
CA ARG A 343 7.17 -9.38 4.54
C ARG A 343 6.09 -8.44 4.02
N SER A 344 6.40 -7.68 2.98
CA SER A 344 5.45 -6.81 2.28
C SER A 344 4.28 -7.63 1.75
N MET A 345 4.58 -8.79 1.15
CA MET A 345 3.57 -9.69 0.59
C MET A 345 2.68 -10.31 1.67
N VAL A 346 3.25 -10.73 2.80
CA VAL A 346 2.45 -11.23 3.94
C VAL A 346 1.43 -10.20 4.40
N VAL A 347 1.82 -8.93 4.55
CA VAL A 347 0.89 -7.88 4.98
C VAL A 347 -0.16 -7.60 3.91
N LEU A 348 0.23 -7.48 2.64
CA LEU A 348 -0.69 -7.22 1.53
C LEU A 348 -1.71 -8.36 1.35
N LEU A 349 -1.26 -9.61 1.38
CA LEU A 349 -2.13 -10.78 1.25
C LEU A 349 -3.01 -10.98 2.49
N GLY A 350 -2.51 -10.66 3.68
CA GLY A 350 -3.30 -10.66 4.92
C GLY A 350 -4.43 -9.64 4.86
N GLY A 351 -4.14 -8.42 4.38
CA GLY A 351 -5.15 -7.40 4.14
C GLY A 351 -6.16 -7.81 3.06
N ALA A 352 -5.70 -8.41 1.97
CA ALA A 352 -6.58 -8.92 0.91
C ALA A 352 -7.50 -10.05 1.39
N ALA A 353 -6.97 -11.01 2.16
CA ALA A 353 -7.74 -12.09 2.75
C ALA A 353 -8.83 -11.55 3.69
N LEU A 354 -8.48 -10.62 4.58
CA LEU A 354 -9.44 -9.99 5.49
C LEU A 354 -10.50 -9.20 4.72
N LEU A 355 -10.11 -8.42 3.71
CA LEU A 355 -11.03 -7.64 2.90
C LEU A 355 -12.04 -8.56 2.18
N GLN A 356 -11.56 -9.62 1.53
CA GLN A 356 -12.42 -10.56 0.82
C GLN A 356 -13.37 -11.27 1.80
N LEU A 357 -12.92 -11.68 2.99
CA LEU A 357 -13.79 -12.24 4.02
C LEU A 357 -14.87 -11.25 4.45
N VAL A 358 -14.51 -9.99 4.71
CA VAL A 358 -15.48 -8.94 5.07
C VAL A 358 -16.49 -8.73 3.94
N LEU A 359 -16.05 -8.70 2.68
CA LEU A 359 -16.93 -8.55 1.53
C LEU A 359 -17.92 -9.72 1.40
N LEU A 360 -17.45 -10.95 1.57
CA LEU A 360 -18.31 -12.15 1.58
C LEU A 360 -19.38 -12.03 2.67
N LEU A 361 -18.98 -11.71 3.91
CA LEU A 361 -19.92 -11.55 5.02
C LEU A 361 -20.92 -10.40 4.77
N VAL A 362 -20.46 -9.26 4.26
CA VAL A 362 -21.33 -8.10 3.98
C VAL A 362 -22.37 -8.42 2.90
N LEU A 363 -21.99 -9.17 1.87
CA LEU A 363 -22.89 -9.49 0.76
C LEU A 363 -23.97 -10.51 1.16
N GLU A 364 -23.63 -11.43 2.07
CA GLU A 364 -24.53 -12.50 2.52
C GLU A 364 -25.58 -12.00 3.52
N PHE A 365 -25.21 -11.13 4.46
CA PHE A 365 -26.17 -10.63 5.44
C PHE A 365 -26.99 -9.47 4.86
N PRO A 366 -28.31 -9.60 4.63
CA PRO A 366 -29.11 -8.56 3.96
C PRO A 366 -29.09 -7.22 4.70
N ARG A 367 -29.01 -7.26 6.03
CA ARG A 367 -28.86 -6.06 6.88
C ARG A 367 -27.50 -5.38 6.70
N ALA A 368 -26.43 -6.16 6.59
CA ALA A 368 -25.08 -5.65 6.33
C ALA A 368 -24.96 -5.12 4.89
N ARG A 369 -25.49 -5.87 3.91
CA ARG A 369 -25.57 -5.45 2.50
C ARG A 369 -26.36 -4.15 2.35
N ALA A 370 -27.54 -4.05 2.97
CA ALA A 370 -28.34 -2.83 2.94
C ALA A 370 -27.62 -1.65 3.61
N ALA A 371 -26.89 -1.89 4.72
CA ALA A 371 -26.14 -0.86 5.42
C ALA A 371 -24.89 -0.37 4.66
N VAL A 372 -24.25 -1.25 3.88
CA VAL A 372 -22.98 -0.95 3.18
C VAL A 372 -23.22 -0.61 1.70
N VAL A 373 -23.92 -1.46 0.96
CA VAL A 373 -24.16 -1.33 -0.49
C VAL A 373 -25.27 -0.33 -0.80
N GLY A 374 -26.33 -0.29 0.02
CA GLY A 374 -27.45 0.63 -0.17
C GLY A 374 -27.02 2.11 -0.30
N PRO A 375 -26.19 2.63 0.61
CA PRO A 375 -25.62 3.98 0.47
C PRO A 375 -24.72 4.15 -0.75
N LEU A 376 -23.92 3.13 -1.10
CA LEU A 376 -22.96 3.16 -2.22
C LEU A 376 -23.62 3.21 -3.61
N MET A 377 -24.82 2.62 -3.76
CA MET A 377 -25.57 2.62 -5.03
C MET A 377 -26.39 3.90 -5.26
N SER A 378 -26.39 4.84 -4.32
CA SER A 378 -27.05 6.13 -4.54
C SER A 378 -26.26 7.00 -5.54
N PRO A 379 -26.92 7.78 -6.42
CA PRO A 379 -26.21 8.66 -7.37
C PRO A 379 -25.17 9.58 -6.71
N PRO A 380 -25.41 10.18 -5.53
CA PRO A 380 -24.38 10.95 -4.83
C PRO A 380 -23.16 10.12 -4.42
N ALA A 381 -23.34 8.87 -4.01
CA ALA A 381 -22.23 8.02 -3.62
C ALA A 381 -21.40 7.56 -4.83
N ALA A 382 -22.04 7.29 -5.97
CA ALA A 382 -21.33 7.03 -7.22
C ALA A 382 -20.49 8.25 -7.65
N ILE A 383 -21.03 9.47 -7.54
CA ILE A 383 -20.28 10.71 -7.81
C ILE A 383 -19.10 10.84 -6.84
N VAL A 384 -19.31 10.62 -5.54
CA VAL A 384 -18.22 10.71 -4.55
C VAL A 384 -17.16 9.64 -4.78
N ALA A 385 -17.54 8.43 -5.15
CA ALA A 385 -16.60 7.37 -5.53
C ALA A 385 -15.79 7.78 -6.77
N ALA A 386 -16.45 8.30 -7.82
CA ALA A 386 -15.78 8.81 -9.01
C ALA A 386 -14.82 9.98 -8.68
N LEU A 387 -15.22 10.92 -7.83
CA LEU A 387 -14.36 12.01 -7.34
C LEU A 387 -13.18 11.49 -6.52
N THR A 388 -13.39 10.46 -5.70
CA THR A 388 -12.33 9.87 -4.87
C THR A 388 -11.31 9.13 -5.75
N VAL A 389 -11.78 8.35 -6.72
CA VAL A 389 -10.92 7.63 -7.69
C VAL A 389 -10.20 8.63 -8.59
N GLY A 390 -10.90 9.62 -9.14
CA GLY A 390 -10.28 10.69 -9.96
C GLY A 390 -9.26 11.50 -9.16
N GLY A 391 -9.56 11.82 -7.90
CA GLY A 391 -8.63 12.49 -6.99
C GLY A 391 -7.39 11.65 -6.66
N LEU A 392 -7.54 10.33 -6.51
CA LEU A 392 -6.42 9.41 -6.33
C LEU A 392 -5.53 9.35 -7.58
N ILE A 393 -6.14 9.21 -8.77
CA ILE A 393 -5.42 9.19 -10.05
C ILE A 393 -4.63 10.49 -10.22
N LEU A 394 -5.24 11.65 -9.96
CA LEU A 394 -4.57 12.95 -10.04
C LEU A 394 -3.31 13.00 -9.15
N ARG A 395 -3.42 12.58 -7.89
CA ARG A 395 -2.30 12.55 -6.92
C ARG A 395 -1.21 11.55 -7.29
N LEU A 396 -1.56 10.44 -7.95
CA LEU A 396 -0.59 9.47 -8.45
C LEU A 396 0.18 10.01 -9.67
N LEU A 397 -0.49 10.77 -10.55
CA LEU A 397 0.10 11.32 -11.76
C LEU A 397 1.05 12.50 -11.49
N ALA A 398 0.81 13.27 -10.42
CA ALA A 398 1.59 14.45 -10.11
C ALA A 398 2.90 14.19 -9.33
N SER A 399 3.40 12.94 -9.33
CA SER A 399 4.58 12.52 -8.57
C SER A 399 5.87 13.29 -8.94
N ARG A 400 6.60 13.76 -7.92
CA ARG A 400 7.91 14.44 -8.06
C ARG A 400 9.05 13.78 -7.28
N GLY A 401 10.28 14.25 -7.43
CA GLY A 401 11.41 13.94 -6.53
C GLY A 401 11.04 14.14 -5.05
N LEU A 402 11.66 13.38 -4.15
CA LEU A 402 11.59 13.59 -2.71
C LEU A 402 12.20 14.96 -2.39
N TRP A 403 11.45 15.74 -1.62
CA TRP A 403 11.94 16.94 -0.99
C TRP A 403 12.99 16.62 0.10
N LEU A 404 13.72 17.64 0.53
CA LEU A 404 14.71 17.54 1.59
C LEU A 404 14.14 16.97 2.90
N ASP A 405 13.01 17.51 3.35
CA ASP A 405 12.35 17.04 4.57
C ASP A 405 11.88 15.59 4.41
N GLU A 406 11.35 15.22 3.24
CA GLU A 406 10.93 13.83 2.96
C GLU A 406 12.13 12.87 3.04
N ALA A 407 13.26 13.22 2.41
CA ALA A 407 14.48 12.40 2.48
C ALA A 407 15.00 12.25 3.93
N THR A 408 14.82 13.30 4.75
CA THR A 408 15.17 13.27 6.17
C THR A 408 14.24 12.33 6.94
N GLU A 409 12.92 12.41 6.74
CA GLU A 409 11.97 11.49 7.38
C GLU A 409 12.22 10.04 6.97
N VAL A 410 12.55 9.78 5.70
CA VAL A 410 12.93 8.44 5.23
C VAL A 410 14.21 7.95 5.92
N SER A 411 15.21 8.82 6.09
CA SER A 411 16.44 8.46 6.80
C SER A 411 16.19 8.11 8.27
N GLN A 412 15.28 8.82 8.94
CA GLN A 412 14.84 8.52 10.31
C GLN A 412 14.06 7.20 10.37
N ALA A 413 13.15 6.95 9.41
CA ALA A 413 12.34 5.74 9.34
C ALA A 413 13.18 4.47 9.11
N ARG A 414 14.38 4.59 8.54
CA ARG A 414 15.35 3.48 8.40
C ARG A 414 15.97 3.07 9.75
N LEU A 415 15.92 3.89 10.80
CA LEU A 415 16.44 3.57 12.12
C LEU A 415 15.55 2.58 12.90
N PRO A 416 16.12 1.81 13.86
CA PRO A 416 15.33 1.07 14.83
C PRO A 416 14.32 1.99 15.53
N TYR A 417 13.12 1.49 15.86
CA TYR A 417 12.01 2.33 16.34
C TYR A 417 12.39 3.24 17.53
N GLY A 418 13.05 2.68 18.55
CA GLY A 418 13.51 3.46 19.70
C GLY A 418 14.55 4.53 19.34
N ALA A 419 15.47 4.22 18.41
CA ALA A 419 16.46 5.19 17.93
C ALA A 419 15.82 6.30 17.09
N MET A 420 14.79 5.97 16.29
CA MET A 420 13.99 6.96 15.58
C MET A 420 13.28 7.90 16.57
N LEU A 421 12.59 7.37 17.57
CA LEU A 421 11.92 8.20 18.58
C LEU A 421 12.91 9.10 19.34
N HIS A 422 14.05 8.56 19.76
CA HIS A 422 15.10 9.36 20.40
C HIS A 422 15.63 10.46 19.47
N GLN A 423 15.86 10.16 18.19
CA GLN A 423 16.30 11.17 17.22
C GLN A 423 15.23 12.26 17.03
N LEU A 424 13.95 11.89 16.95
CA LEU A 424 12.84 12.85 16.86
C LEU A 424 12.78 13.77 18.08
N ALA A 425 12.92 13.18 19.28
CA ALA A 425 12.94 13.92 20.55
C ALA A 425 14.14 14.85 20.70
N THR A 426 15.22 14.68 19.92
CA THR A 426 16.46 15.47 20.10
C THR A 426 16.80 16.39 18.93
N THR A 427 16.25 16.13 17.73
CA THR A 427 16.67 16.84 16.51
C THR A 427 15.53 17.36 15.63
N ASP A 428 14.30 16.91 15.86
CA ASP A 428 13.12 17.29 15.07
C ASP A 428 12.22 18.25 15.87
N VAL A 429 11.20 18.81 15.22
CA VAL A 429 10.19 19.69 15.84
C VAL A 429 8.77 19.12 15.75
N HIS A 430 8.59 17.95 15.13
CA HIS A 430 7.28 17.38 14.87
C HIS A 430 6.92 16.24 15.86
N PRO A 431 5.62 16.09 16.18
CA PRO A 431 5.10 14.94 16.93
C PRO A 431 5.29 13.59 16.24
N PRO A 432 5.22 12.47 16.98
CA PRO A 432 5.67 11.16 16.47
C PRO A 432 4.68 10.42 15.56
N LEU A 433 3.40 10.79 15.45
CA LEU A 433 2.40 9.94 14.76
C LEU A 433 2.75 9.65 13.31
N HIS A 434 3.02 10.70 12.52
CA HIS A 434 3.36 10.54 11.11
C HIS A 434 4.63 9.71 10.94
N HIS A 435 5.67 9.99 11.74
CA HIS A 435 6.92 9.24 11.69
C HIS A 435 6.75 7.77 12.08
N THR A 436 5.90 7.45 13.05
CA THR A 436 5.58 6.06 13.42
C THR A 436 4.84 5.33 12.30
N VAL A 437 3.89 6.00 11.64
CA VAL A 437 3.19 5.43 10.48
C VAL A 437 4.18 5.21 9.33
N LEU A 438 5.01 6.21 9.01
CA LEU A 438 6.02 6.12 7.97
C LEU A 438 7.05 5.02 8.28
N TRP A 439 7.50 4.91 9.53
CA TRP A 439 8.39 3.84 9.98
C TRP A 439 7.78 2.47 9.69
N LEU A 440 6.51 2.26 10.05
CA LEU A 440 5.83 1.01 9.77
C LEU A 440 5.74 0.76 8.26
N THR A 441 5.42 1.78 7.47
CA THR A 441 5.34 1.68 6.02
C THR A 441 6.69 1.33 5.40
N VAL A 442 7.79 1.96 5.82
CA VAL A 442 9.15 1.66 5.36
C VAL A 442 9.56 0.24 5.72
N ARG A 443 9.21 -0.24 6.93
CA ARG A 443 9.51 -1.60 7.38
C ARG A 443 8.74 -2.67 6.61
N VAL A 444 7.52 -2.35 6.19
CA VAL A 444 6.63 -3.30 5.52
C VAL A 444 6.80 -3.25 4.01
N LEU A 445 6.79 -2.07 3.38
CA LEU A 445 6.75 -1.89 1.92
C LEU A 445 8.11 -1.48 1.32
N GLY A 446 9.09 -1.13 2.15
CA GLY A 446 10.36 -0.56 1.72
C GLY A 446 10.33 0.97 1.64
N ASP A 447 11.44 1.56 1.25
CA ASP A 447 11.69 3.00 1.24
C ASP A 447 11.61 3.63 -0.16
N GLY A 448 10.98 2.94 -1.11
CA GLY A 448 10.65 3.51 -2.41
C GLY A 448 9.67 4.66 -2.27
N GLU A 449 9.73 5.63 -3.17
CA GLU A 449 8.99 6.90 -3.06
C GLU A 449 7.48 6.74 -2.95
N LEU A 450 6.90 5.84 -3.75
CA LEU A 450 5.47 5.55 -3.65
C LEU A 450 5.12 4.95 -2.28
N ALA A 451 5.98 4.08 -1.76
CA ALA A 451 5.76 3.46 -0.45
C ALA A 451 5.80 4.50 0.66
N VAL A 452 6.79 5.40 0.67
CA VAL A 452 6.93 6.42 1.72
C VAL A 452 5.85 7.50 1.64
N ARG A 453 5.29 7.75 0.46
CA ARG A 453 4.17 8.69 0.26
C ARG A 453 2.79 8.07 0.45
N LEU A 454 2.69 6.74 0.42
CA LEU A 454 1.42 6.02 0.51
C LEU A 454 0.55 6.47 1.71
N PRO A 455 1.09 6.68 2.93
CA PRO A 455 0.28 7.16 4.04
C PRO A 455 -0.41 8.51 3.74
N SER A 456 0.35 9.49 3.25
CA SER A 456 -0.16 10.82 2.92
C SER A 456 -1.09 10.80 1.72
N LEU A 457 -0.80 9.96 0.73
CA LEU A 457 -1.65 9.73 -0.42
C LEU A 457 -3.02 9.20 0.00
N ILE A 458 -3.05 8.21 0.90
CA ILE A 458 -4.29 7.66 1.46
C ILE A 458 -5.03 8.74 2.25
N ALA A 459 -4.35 9.45 3.14
CA ALA A 459 -4.99 10.48 3.97
C ALA A 459 -5.61 11.60 3.13
N GLY A 460 -4.88 12.09 2.12
CA GLY A 460 -5.34 13.13 1.21
C GLY A 460 -6.44 12.68 0.25
N THR A 461 -6.50 11.39 -0.08
CA THR A 461 -7.59 10.79 -0.87
C THR A 461 -8.84 10.59 -0.01
N LEU A 462 -8.71 10.09 1.22
CA LEU A 462 -9.81 9.92 2.18
C LEU A 462 -10.44 11.25 2.62
N LEU A 463 -9.71 12.36 2.50
CA LEU A 463 -10.26 13.69 2.74
C LEU A 463 -11.47 13.99 1.83
N ILE A 464 -11.50 13.48 0.60
CA ILE A 464 -12.58 13.74 -0.37
C ILE A 464 -13.95 13.23 0.11
N PRO A 465 -14.13 11.92 0.43
CA PRO A 465 -15.40 11.43 0.96
C PRO A 465 -15.74 12.01 2.34
N VAL A 466 -14.73 12.36 3.15
CA VAL A 466 -14.95 13.05 4.43
C VAL A 466 -15.53 14.45 4.20
N LEU A 467 -15.01 15.24 3.27
CA LEU A 467 -15.56 16.55 2.90
C LEU A 467 -17.03 16.44 2.45
N TYR A 468 -17.36 15.45 1.62
CA TYR A 468 -18.75 15.17 1.26
C TYR A 468 -19.61 14.89 2.49
N ARG A 469 -19.14 14.01 3.38
CA ARG A 469 -19.90 13.60 4.56
C ARG A 469 -20.15 14.76 5.53
N VAL A 470 -19.14 15.59 5.75
CA VAL A 470 -19.23 16.78 6.60
C VAL A 470 -20.16 17.82 5.99
N GLY A 471 -19.95 18.19 4.72
CA GLY A 471 -20.76 19.20 4.05
C GLY A 471 -22.23 18.77 3.90
N SER A 472 -22.48 17.49 3.63
CA SER A 472 -23.83 16.93 3.52
C SER A 472 -24.58 16.89 4.85
N GLU A 473 -23.89 16.61 5.96
CA GLU A 473 -24.49 16.56 7.28
C GLU A 473 -24.69 17.93 7.91
N ILE A 474 -23.75 18.87 7.71
CA ILE A 474 -23.83 20.23 8.26
C ILE A 474 -24.83 21.09 7.48
N TYR A 475 -24.83 20.96 6.15
CA TYR A 475 -25.65 21.80 5.28
C TYR A 475 -26.64 20.94 4.48
N ASN A 476 -26.21 20.39 3.35
CA ASN A 476 -27.03 19.56 2.47
C ASN A 476 -26.16 18.81 1.45
N ARG A 477 -26.74 17.83 0.77
CA ARG A 477 -26.03 16.98 -0.22
C ARG A 477 -25.28 17.78 -1.29
N ARG A 478 -25.86 18.89 -1.78
CA ARG A 478 -25.23 19.74 -2.81
C ARG A 478 -23.95 20.39 -2.28
N ALA A 479 -24.00 20.97 -1.08
CA ALA A 479 -22.83 21.56 -0.44
C ALA A 479 -21.73 20.52 -0.17
N GLY A 480 -22.11 19.31 0.24
CA GLY A 480 -21.19 18.18 0.38
C GLY A 480 -20.52 17.79 -0.95
N LEU A 481 -21.30 17.62 -2.02
CA LEU A 481 -20.76 17.28 -3.35
C LEU A 481 -19.83 18.39 -3.87
N ALA A 482 -20.20 19.66 -3.68
CA ALA A 482 -19.36 20.79 -4.06
C ALA A 482 -18.03 20.78 -3.29
N ALA A 483 -18.06 20.60 -1.96
CA ALA A 483 -16.84 20.53 -1.15
C ALA A 483 -15.93 19.36 -1.55
N ALA A 484 -16.50 18.18 -1.85
CA ALA A 484 -15.74 17.03 -2.31
C ALA A 484 -15.15 17.24 -3.72
N ALA A 485 -15.91 17.84 -4.64
CA ALA A 485 -15.42 18.16 -5.98
C ALA A 485 -14.25 19.15 -5.93
N LEU A 486 -14.37 20.21 -5.12
CA LEU A 486 -13.28 21.15 -4.90
C LEU A 486 -12.07 20.46 -4.24
N GLY A 487 -12.28 19.68 -3.18
CA GLY A 487 -11.18 18.97 -2.49
C GLY A 487 -10.48 17.87 -3.29
N ALA A 488 -11.15 17.32 -4.31
CA ALA A 488 -10.55 16.34 -5.21
C ALA A 488 -9.42 16.95 -6.05
N VAL A 489 -9.57 18.21 -6.46
CA VAL A 489 -8.66 18.93 -7.38
C VAL A 489 -7.95 20.13 -6.75
N ALA A 490 -8.24 20.46 -5.48
CA ALA A 490 -7.66 21.61 -4.81
C ALA A 490 -6.11 21.49 -4.77
N PRO A 491 -5.37 22.52 -5.23
CA PRO A 491 -3.92 22.45 -5.41
C PRO A 491 -3.16 22.09 -4.12
N PHE A 492 -3.58 22.66 -2.99
CA PHE A 492 -2.92 22.47 -1.71
C PHE A 492 -3.11 21.05 -1.14
N PRO A 493 -4.34 20.48 -1.05
CA PRO A 493 -4.53 19.06 -0.74
C PRO A 493 -3.80 18.10 -1.68
N VAL A 494 -3.76 18.37 -2.99
CA VAL A 494 -3.04 17.54 -3.96
C VAL A 494 -1.54 17.56 -3.64
N TRP A 495 -0.93 18.74 -3.52
CA TRP A 495 0.50 18.92 -3.23
C TRP A 495 0.95 18.16 -1.97
N TYR A 496 0.19 18.25 -0.89
CA TYR A 496 0.54 17.59 0.37
C TYR A 496 0.12 16.13 0.47
N SER A 497 -0.70 15.63 -0.46
CA SER A 497 -0.92 14.18 -0.62
C SER A 497 0.30 13.48 -1.21
N GLU A 498 1.16 14.23 -1.88
CA GLU A 498 2.37 13.75 -2.54
C GLU A 498 3.63 13.97 -1.73
N GLU A 499 3.56 14.58 -0.55
CA GLU A 499 4.70 14.65 0.35
C GLU A 499 4.59 13.54 1.39
N ALA A 500 5.68 12.79 1.60
CA ALA A 500 5.85 11.89 2.74
C ALA A 500 6.01 12.72 4.04
N ARG A 501 4.99 13.51 4.36
CA ARG A 501 4.89 14.50 5.44
C ARG A 501 3.49 14.47 6.07
N MET A 502 3.41 14.91 7.31
CA MET A 502 2.22 14.91 8.16
C MET A 502 1.04 15.81 7.72
N TYR A 503 1.19 16.65 6.70
CA TYR A 503 0.19 17.67 6.35
C TYR A 503 -1.14 17.09 5.84
N ALA A 504 -1.12 15.99 5.09
CA ALA A 504 -2.34 15.31 4.66
C ALA A 504 -3.12 14.71 5.85
N PHE A 505 -2.41 14.11 6.81
CA PHE A 505 -2.98 13.66 8.08
C PHE A 505 -3.58 14.82 8.86
N PHE A 506 -2.89 15.97 8.89
CA PHE A 506 -3.36 17.15 9.60
C PHE A 506 -4.71 17.64 9.05
N MET A 507 -4.84 17.75 7.72
CA MET A 507 -6.10 18.13 7.08
C MET A 507 -7.22 17.10 7.32
N LEU A 508 -6.92 15.81 7.22
CA LEU A 508 -7.90 14.74 7.44
C LEU A 508 -8.43 14.75 8.88
N PHE A 509 -7.55 14.70 9.87
CA PHE A 509 -7.95 14.66 11.27
C PHE A 509 -8.61 15.97 11.72
N ALA A 510 -8.20 17.12 11.18
CA ALA A 510 -8.87 18.40 11.48
C ALA A 510 -10.32 18.37 11.02
N THR A 511 -10.56 17.86 9.80
CA THR A 511 -11.89 17.73 9.23
C THR A 511 -12.74 16.73 10.01
N LEU A 512 -12.16 15.60 10.44
CA LEU A 512 -12.83 14.62 11.29
C LEU A 512 -13.14 15.19 12.69
N ALA A 513 -12.22 15.94 13.30
CA ALA A 513 -12.44 16.58 14.60
C ALA A 513 -13.58 17.60 14.52
N VAL A 514 -13.64 18.42 13.47
CA VAL A 514 -14.76 19.34 13.21
C VAL A 514 -16.06 18.58 12.99
N TRP A 515 -16.04 17.49 12.22
CA TRP A 515 -17.22 16.66 12.00
C TRP A 515 -17.80 16.09 13.29
N MET A 516 -16.93 15.48 14.11
CA MET A 516 -17.33 14.86 15.37
C MET A 516 -17.78 15.90 16.39
N GLN A 517 -17.17 17.07 16.44
CA GLN A 517 -17.64 18.19 17.24
C GLN A 517 -19.08 18.60 16.86
N MET A 518 -19.35 18.74 15.56
CA MET A 518 -20.68 19.11 15.08
C MET A 518 -21.73 18.03 15.39
N ARG A 519 -21.34 16.75 15.35
CA ARG A 519 -22.20 15.63 15.77
C ARG A 519 -22.44 15.62 17.27
N ALA A 520 -21.40 15.86 18.07
CA ALA A 520 -21.50 15.95 19.53
C ALA A 520 -22.45 17.08 19.98
N LEU A 521 -22.39 18.25 19.34
CA LEU A 521 -23.31 19.36 19.58
C LEU A 521 -24.77 19.06 19.18
N ARG A 522 -24.98 18.23 18.16
CA ARG A 522 -26.32 17.92 17.64
C ARG A 522 -26.98 16.73 18.34
N ARG A 523 -26.27 15.61 18.44
CA ARG A 523 -26.77 14.31 18.91
C ARG A 523 -26.31 13.99 20.33
N GLY A 524 -25.06 14.35 20.67
CA GLY A 524 -24.49 14.14 22.00
C GLY A 524 -24.26 12.67 22.38
N SER A 525 -24.17 11.74 21.42
CA SER A 525 -23.96 10.32 21.74
C SER A 525 -22.53 10.05 22.23
N ARG A 526 -22.32 8.98 23.01
CA ARG A 526 -20.99 8.59 23.50
C ARG A 526 -19.99 8.38 22.36
N ALA A 527 -20.43 7.80 21.25
CA ALA A 527 -19.60 7.59 20.07
C ALA A 527 -19.12 8.91 19.42
N ASP A 528 -19.96 9.95 19.43
CA ASP A 528 -19.57 11.26 18.89
C ASP A 528 -18.49 11.93 19.75
N TRP A 529 -18.62 11.84 21.08
CA TRP A 529 -17.63 12.39 22.02
C TRP A 529 -16.30 11.63 22.00
N ILE A 530 -16.34 10.30 21.95
CA ILE A 530 -15.14 9.46 21.80
C ILE A 530 -14.49 9.75 20.44
N GLY A 531 -15.27 9.79 19.36
CA GLY A 531 -14.77 10.12 18.02
C GLY A 531 -14.11 11.50 17.98
N TYR A 532 -14.70 12.50 18.64
CA TYR A 532 -14.13 13.84 18.77
C TYR A 532 -12.79 13.82 19.53
N ALA A 533 -12.73 13.12 20.68
CA ALA A 533 -11.52 13.01 21.47
C ALA A 533 -10.40 12.31 20.70
N LEU A 534 -10.68 11.16 20.06
CA LEU A 534 -9.70 10.41 19.27
C LEU A 534 -9.19 11.20 18.06
N ALA A 535 -10.08 11.90 17.35
CA ALA A 535 -9.67 12.77 16.24
C ALA A 535 -8.79 13.94 16.73
N SER A 536 -9.11 14.53 17.87
CA SER A 536 -8.31 15.61 18.48
C SER A 536 -6.94 15.13 18.97
N VAL A 537 -6.87 13.94 19.57
CA VAL A 537 -5.61 13.31 19.98
C VAL A 537 -4.74 13.01 18.76
N ALA A 538 -5.31 12.39 17.72
CA ALA A 538 -4.60 12.11 16.47
C ALA A 538 -4.08 13.41 15.82
N LEU A 539 -4.82 14.51 15.94
CA LEU A 539 -4.42 15.83 15.48
C LEU A 539 -3.19 16.37 16.24
N ILE A 540 -3.22 16.33 17.58
CA ILE A 540 -2.14 16.81 18.46
C ILE A 540 -0.88 15.97 18.27
N TYR A 541 -1.03 14.65 18.18
CA TYR A 541 0.05 13.70 17.91
C TYR A 541 0.63 13.82 16.51
N ASN A 542 0.04 14.63 15.63
CA ASN A 542 0.51 14.87 14.27
C ASN A 542 1.11 16.28 14.10
N GLN A 543 0.54 17.29 14.77
CA GLN A 543 1.03 18.68 14.72
C GLN A 543 0.75 19.41 16.03
N TYR A 544 1.78 19.95 16.69
CA TYR A 544 1.63 20.64 17.99
C TYR A 544 0.72 21.87 17.90
N PHE A 545 0.82 22.66 16.81
CA PHE A 545 -0.03 23.85 16.62
C PHE A 545 -1.52 23.53 16.47
N SER A 546 -1.89 22.27 16.27
CA SER A 546 -3.28 21.86 16.27
C SER A 546 -3.99 22.03 17.61
N VAL A 547 -3.23 22.18 18.71
CA VAL A 547 -3.77 22.56 20.02
C VAL A 547 -4.63 23.83 19.91
N LEU A 548 -4.28 24.78 19.03
CA LEU A 548 -5.06 26.01 18.82
C LEU A 548 -6.44 25.71 18.23
N LEU A 549 -6.54 24.74 17.31
CA LEU A 549 -7.83 24.28 16.79
C LEU A 549 -8.62 23.57 17.88
N VAL A 550 -8.00 22.65 18.64
CA VAL A 550 -8.67 21.95 19.73
C VAL A 550 -9.19 22.94 20.77
N LEU A 551 -8.39 23.94 21.18
CA LEU A 551 -8.82 25.01 22.09
C LEU A 551 -9.97 25.84 21.54
N THR A 552 -9.95 26.15 20.23
CA THR A 552 -11.08 26.81 19.56
C THR A 552 -12.35 25.96 19.68
N GLN A 553 -12.23 24.65 19.52
CA GLN A 553 -13.35 23.73 19.66
C GLN A 553 -13.85 23.59 21.09
N GLN A 554 -12.95 23.62 22.08
CA GLN A 554 -13.30 23.66 23.50
C GLN A 554 -14.05 24.95 23.85
N ALA A 555 -13.60 26.10 23.35
CA ALA A 555 -14.28 27.38 23.53
C ALA A 555 -15.71 27.35 22.93
N VAL A 556 -15.91 26.70 21.79
CA VAL A 556 -17.25 26.50 21.21
C VAL A 556 -18.15 25.68 22.14
N PHE A 557 -17.64 24.61 22.77
CA PHE A 557 -18.40 23.85 23.76
C PHE A 557 -18.72 24.69 25.01
N THR A 558 -17.76 25.49 25.49
CA THR A 558 -17.98 26.41 26.60
C THR A 558 -19.09 27.42 26.28
N ILE A 559 -19.06 28.03 25.09
CA ILE A 559 -20.10 28.96 24.63
C ILE A 559 -21.46 28.26 24.52
N ALA A 560 -21.50 27.02 24.00
CA ALA A 560 -22.74 26.24 23.91
C ALA A 560 -23.32 25.92 25.29
N PHE A 561 -22.47 25.58 26.26
CA PHE A 561 -22.85 25.33 27.65
C PHE A 561 -23.38 26.60 28.36
N ILE A 562 -22.65 27.73 28.25
CA ILE A 562 -23.07 29.03 28.83
C ILE A 562 -24.40 29.50 28.24
N ARG A 563 -24.64 29.23 26.95
CA ARG A 563 -25.92 29.51 26.28
C ARG A 563 -27.05 28.54 26.62
N GLY A 564 -26.84 27.65 27.59
CA GLY A 564 -27.90 26.84 28.20
C GLY A 564 -27.94 25.37 27.75
N ASP A 565 -27.05 24.90 26.87
CA ASP A 565 -27.05 23.51 26.43
C ASP A 565 -26.37 22.57 27.45
N ARG A 566 -26.98 22.41 28.63
CA ARG A 566 -26.41 21.63 29.75
C ARG A 566 -26.22 20.14 29.46
N ARG A 567 -26.90 19.59 28.44
CA ARG A 567 -26.80 18.16 28.08
C ARG A 567 -25.41 17.75 27.61
N ILE A 568 -24.63 18.72 27.09
CA ILE A 568 -23.28 18.44 26.57
C ILE A 568 -22.24 18.29 27.69
N LEU A 569 -22.51 18.73 28.92
CA LEU A 569 -21.50 18.87 29.97
C LEU A 569 -20.74 17.57 30.25
N ARG A 570 -21.45 16.45 30.43
CA ARG A 570 -20.81 15.15 30.72
C ARG A 570 -19.94 14.67 29.57
N GLY A 571 -20.42 14.80 28.33
CA GLY A 571 -19.68 14.41 27.14
C GLY A 571 -18.48 15.33 26.88
N TRP A 572 -18.66 16.63 27.09
CA TRP A 572 -17.62 17.64 26.99
C TRP A 572 -16.49 17.38 28.00
N LEU A 573 -16.80 17.29 29.30
CA LEU A 573 -15.81 16.98 30.33
C LEU A 573 -15.17 15.61 30.11
N GLY A 574 -15.95 14.60 29.71
CA GLY A 574 -15.43 13.28 29.36
C GLY A 574 -14.46 13.32 28.18
N SER A 575 -14.74 14.13 27.15
CA SER A 575 -13.84 14.32 26.02
C SER A 575 -12.57 15.07 26.40
N MET A 576 -12.66 16.09 27.26
CA MET A 576 -11.48 16.79 27.80
C MET A 576 -10.60 15.84 28.61
N ALA A 577 -11.21 15.05 29.51
CA ALA A 577 -10.49 14.06 30.30
C ALA A 577 -9.81 13.00 29.42
N LEU A 578 -10.50 12.50 28.39
CA LEU A 578 -9.94 11.52 27.46
C LEU A 578 -8.80 12.12 26.61
N ILE A 579 -8.95 13.35 26.11
CA ILE A 579 -7.87 14.05 25.39
C ILE A 579 -6.67 14.23 26.31
N ALA A 580 -6.89 14.71 27.55
CA ALA A 580 -5.81 14.90 28.52
C ALA A 580 -5.10 13.57 28.83
N LEU A 581 -5.86 12.52 29.14
CA LEU A 581 -5.32 11.18 29.43
C LEU A 581 -4.42 10.66 28.30
N LEU A 582 -4.85 10.83 27.05
CA LEU A 582 -4.12 10.31 25.89
C LEU A 582 -2.98 11.23 25.44
N VAL A 583 -3.01 12.53 25.73
CA VAL A 583 -1.95 13.50 25.38
C VAL A 583 -0.89 13.61 26.47
N VAL A 584 -1.19 13.28 27.73
CA VAL A 584 -0.21 13.30 28.83
C VAL A 584 1.09 12.54 28.52
N PRO A 585 1.06 11.32 27.94
CA PRO A 585 2.28 10.60 27.56
C PRO A 585 3.14 11.31 26.49
N LEU A 586 2.57 12.24 25.71
CA LEU A 586 3.30 13.06 24.74
C LEU A 586 4.06 14.21 25.41
N LEU A 587 3.66 14.65 26.61
CA LEU A 587 4.26 15.82 27.27
C LEU A 587 5.76 15.65 27.56
N PRO A 588 6.25 14.54 28.14
CA PRO A 588 7.69 14.37 28.36
C PRO A 588 8.48 14.42 27.05
N PHE A 589 7.96 13.78 25.99
CA PHE A 589 8.56 13.79 24.66
C PHE A 589 8.61 15.20 24.08
N ALA A 590 7.50 15.95 24.16
CA ALA A 590 7.43 17.32 23.66
C ALA A 590 8.36 18.28 24.43
N LEU A 591 8.50 18.08 25.75
CA LEU A 591 9.41 18.87 26.59
C LEU A 591 10.88 18.57 26.29
N GLU A 592 11.23 17.30 26.08
CA GLU A 592 12.57 16.91 25.65
C GLU A 592 12.90 17.52 24.29
N GLN A 593 11.98 17.39 23.33
CA GLN A 593 12.08 17.99 22.00
C GLN A 593 12.22 19.50 22.06
N PHE A 594 11.46 20.16 22.91
CA PHE A 594 11.55 21.60 23.11
C PHE A 594 12.93 22.01 23.65
N ARG A 595 13.38 21.37 24.75
CA ARG A 595 14.69 21.64 25.37
C ARG A 595 15.86 21.37 24.43
N ALA A 596 15.81 20.28 23.67
CA ALA A 596 16.85 19.94 22.72
C ALA A 596 16.95 20.97 21.59
N ASN A 597 15.81 21.45 21.08
CA ASN A 597 15.80 22.52 20.08
C ASN A 597 16.33 23.84 20.65
N GLU A 598 15.93 24.23 21.86
CA GLU A 598 16.50 25.41 22.54
C GLU A 598 18.01 25.29 22.75
N ALA A 599 18.49 24.16 23.27
CA ALA A 599 19.91 23.89 23.48
C ALA A 599 20.72 23.91 22.17
N ALA A 600 20.13 23.48 21.06
CA ALA A 600 20.75 23.51 19.73
C ALA A 600 20.77 24.93 19.10
N GLY A 601 20.29 25.97 19.80
CA GLY A 601 20.10 27.31 19.23
C GLY A 601 19.05 27.35 18.12
N LYS A 602 18.31 26.25 17.93
CA LYS A 602 17.18 26.08 16.99
C LYS A 602 15.83 26.32 17.67
N GLY A 603 15.85 26.80 18.92
CA GLY A 603 14.66 27.16 19.67
C GLY A 603 13.91 28.29 19.00
N PHE A 604 13.10 29.03 19.75
CA PHE A 604 12.37 30.16 19.19
C PHE A 604 13.26 31.32 18.68
N GLU A 605 14.58 31.19 18.63
CA GLU A 605 15.53 32.25 18.26
C GLU A 605 16.37 31.94 17.01
N GLY A 606 16.39 30.68 16.53
CA GLY A 606 17.23 30.25 15.40
C GLY A 606 16.47 30.06 14.10
N VAL A 607 16.61 30.98 13.15
CA VAL A 607 16.08 30.83 11.79
C VAL A 607 16.98 29.91 10.97
N PRO A 608 16.43 28.78 10.50
CA PRO A 608 16.52 28.53 9.07
C PRO A 608 15.12 28.28 8.54
N SER A 609 14.47 29.35 8.08
CA SER A 609 13.30 29.23 7.21
C SER A 609 13.74 28.48 5.94
N GLN A 610 13.37 27.21 5.86
CA GLN A 610 13.39 26.46 4.62
C GLN A 610 12.19 26.87 3.77
N ALA A 611 12.48 27.14 2.49
CA ALA A 611 11.61 27.41 1.34
C ALA A 611 10.32 28.19 1.66
N GLY A 612 10.24 29.45 1.23
CA GLY A 612 9.03 30.29 1.37
C GLY A 612 9.30 31.71 1.84
N ALA A 613 10.43 31.93 2.50
CA ALA A 613 10.82 33.24 3.01
C ALA A 613 11.17 34.28 1.94
N ALA A 614 11.13 33.93 0.64
CA ALA A 614 11.38 34.91 -0.42
C ALA A 614 10.38 36.08 -0.34
N ALA A 615 9.08 35.81 -0.13
CA ALA A 615 8.07 36.88 -0.07
C ALA A 615 8.17 37.78 1.17
N SER A 616 8.69 37.27 2.30
CA SER A 616 8.87 38.06 3.54
C SER A 616 10.25 38.71 3.66
N GLN A 617 11.30 38.09 3.11
CA GLN A 617 12.65 38.66 3.07
C GLN A 617 12.79 39.77 2.02
N GLN A 618 12.02 39.73 0.91
CA GLN A 618 12.07 40.79 -0.11
C GLN A 618 11.66 42.17 0.42
N ALA A 619 10.89 42.23 1.52
CA ALA A 619 10.37 43.47 2.08
C ALA A 619 11.21 44.06 3.23
N GLY A 620 12.31 43.41 3.66
CA GLY A 620 13.06 43.84 4.85
C GLY A 620 12.24 43.82 6.15
N LEU A 621 11.02 43.29 6.13
CA LEU A 621 10.13 43.23 7.27
C LEU A 621 10.39 41.95 8.05
N ALA A 622 11.09 42.08 9.17
CA ALA A 622 11.33 41.00 10.11
C ALA A 622 10.06 40.46 10.79
N LYS A 623 8.85 40.93 10.44
CA LYS A 623 7.56 40.52 11.05
C LYS A 623 6.51 40.21 9.98
N PRO A 624 5.58 39.27 10.23
CA PRO A 624 4.50 38.97 9.30
C PRO A 624 3.60 40.18 9.09
N ALA A 625 3.60 40.74 7.87
CA ALA A 625 2.65 41.78 7.49
C ALA A 625 1.26 41.18 7.18
N ILE A 626 0.21 42.01 7.22
CA ILE A 626 -1.14 41.62 6.77
C ILE A 626 -1.11 41.06 5.34
N TYR A 627 -0.26 41.65 4.48
CA TYR A 627 0.00 41.14 3.13
C TYR A 627 0.52 39.70 3.12
N GLY A 628 1.38 39.32 4.08
CA GLY A 628 1.86 37.95 4.24
C GLY A 628 0.74 36.98 4.66
N ALA A 629 -0.18 37.43 5.52
CA ALA A 629 -1.36 36.64 5.89
C ALA A 629 -2.30 36.41 4.70
N LEU A 630 -2.54 37.45 3.89
CA LEU A 630 -3.31 37.35 2.66
C LEU A 630 -2.63 36.41 1.66
N THR A 631 -1.31 36.51 1.50
CA THR A 631 -0.53 35.64 0.61
C THR A 631 -0.62 34.17 1.05
N ASN A 632 -0.48 33.89 2.35
CA ASN A 632 -0.66 32.52 2.86
C ASN A 632 -2.09 32.00 2.67
N ALA A 633 -3.11 32.84 2.81
CA ALA A 633 -4.50 32.46 2.54
C ALA A 633 -4.71 32.17 1.04
N VAL A 634 -4.09 32.94 0.15
CA VAL A 634 -4.06 32.67 -1.29
C VAL A 634 -3.38 31.34 -1.56
N TRP A 635 -2.22 31.07 -0.95
CA TRP A 635 -1.52 29.78 -1.09
C TRP A 635 -2.36 28.59 -0.62
N ALA A 636 -3.07 28.75 0.51
CA ALA A 636 -3.95 27.73 1.05
C ALA A 636 -5.06 27.31 0.08
N VAL A 637 -5.55 28.24 -0.75
CA VAL A 637 -6.68 27.99 -1.67
C VAL A 637 -6.20 27.65 -3.09
N PHE A 638 -5.25 28.41 -3.62
CA PHE A 638 -4.81 28.32 -5.01
C PHE A 638 -3.49 27.56 -5.18
N GLY A 639 -2.76 27.25 -4.10
CA GLY A 639 -1.53 26.48 -4.18
C GLY A 639 -0.27 27.33 -4.27
N TYR A 640 0.81 26.76 -4.80
CA TYR A 640 2.09 27.44 -5.00
C TYR A 640 2.34 27.67 -6.50
N HIS A 641 2.59 28.92 -6.89
CA HIS A 641 2.81 29.34 -8.28
C HIS A 641 4.02 30.27 -8.37
N SER A 642 4.40 30.63 -9.61
CA SER A 642 5.38 31.68 -9.84
C SER A 642 5.03 32.98 -9.11
N ASP A 643 6.03 33.77 -8.74
CA ASP A 643 5.83 35.05 -8.03
C ASP A 643 4.94 36.03 -8.80
N ALA A 644 5.05 36.04 -10.13
CA ALA A 644 4.20 36.86 -11.01
C ALA A 644 2.73 36.42 -10.96
N THR A 645 2.48 35.11 -11.05
CA THR A 645 1.12 34.55 -10.91
C THR A 645 0.56 34.85 -9.53
N MET A 646 1.36 34.66 -8.48
CA MET A 646 0.95 34.92 -7.11
C MET A 646 0.57 36.37 -6.85
N THR A 647 1.35 37.30 -7.39
CA THR A 647 1.06 38.74 -7.28
C THR A 647 -0.29 39.08 -7.93
N ARG A 648 -0.60 38.49 -9.09
CA ARG A 648 -1.88 38.69 -9.79
C ARG A 648 -3.06 38.10 -9.01
N ILE A 649 -2.91 36.91 -8.44
CA ILE A 649 -3.97 36.28 -7.62
C ILE A 649 -4.17 37.08 -6.33
N ALA A 650 -3.09 37.48 -5.66
CA ALA A 650 -3.14 38.29 -4.44
C ALA A 650 -3.80 39.65 -4.69
N ALA A 651 -3.64 40.24 -5.88
CA ALA A 651 -4.31 41.49 -6.26
C ALA A 651 -5.86 41.37 -6.29
N LEU A 652 -6.41 40.16 -6.35
CA LEU A 652 -7.85 39.89 -6.30
C LEU A 652 -8.43 39.87 -4.87
N TRP A 653 -7.64 40.23 -3.84
CA TRP A 653 -8.08 40.25 -2.45
C TRP A 653 -9.39 41.03 -2.18
N PRO A 654 -9.75 42.14 -2.88
CA PRO A 654 -11.03 42.81 -2.63
C PRO A 654 -12.23 41.92 -2.98
N LEU A 655 -12.12 41.08 -4.00
CA LEU A 655 -13.17 40.10 -4.34
C LEU A 655 -13.31 39.04 -3.25
N GLY A 656 -12.19 38.64 -2.64
CA GLY A 656 -12.18 37.76 -1.46
C GLY A 656 -12.91 38.38 -0.27
N ILE A 657 -12.70 39.68 -0.03
CA ILE A 657 -13.43 40.42 1.02
C ILE A 657 -14.93 40.47 0.69
N LEU A 658 -15.31 40.82 -0.54
CA LEU A 658 -16.72 40.84 -0.95
C LEU A 658 -17.37 39.46 -0.76
N GLY A 659 -16.69 38.36 -1.15
CA GLY A 659 -17.16 37.00 -0.89
C GLY A 659 -17.33 36.70 0.60
N SER A 660 -16.39 37.13 1.44
CA SER A 660 -16.44 36.94 2.90
C SER A 660 -17.56 37.73 3.57
N LEU A 661 -17.76 39.01 3.19
CA LEU A 661 -18.84 39.85 3.69
C LEU A 661 -20.20 39.28 3.31
N ALA A 662 -20.27 38.70 2.12
CA ALA A 662 -21.51 38.21 1.60
C ALA A 662 -21.84 36.78 2.12
N LEU A 663 -20.84 35.99 2.52
CA LEU A 663 -21.00 34.85 3.44
C LEU A 663 -21.57 35.25 4.81
N LEU A 664 -21.13 36.39 5.35
CA LEU A 664 -21.62 36.91 6.63
C LEU A 664 -23.05 37.50 6.54
N GLY A 665 -23.42 38.04 5.38
CA GLY A 665 -24.68 38.76 5.14
C GLY A 665 -25.94 37.90 4.94
N ARG A 666 -25.82 36.61 4.61
CA ARG A 666 -27.00 35.73 4.40
C ARG A 666 -27.01 34.51 5.33
N GLY A 667 -27.58 34.72 6.51
CA GLY A 667 -27.97 33.65 7.44
C GLY A 667 -26.79 33.08 8.21
N ARG A 668 -26.50 33.70 9.38
CA ARG A 668 -25.53 33.24 10.38
C ARG A 668 -25.97 31.90 11.00
N SER A 669 -25.89 30.80 10.23
CA SER A 669 -26.10 29.48 10.81
C SER A 669 -25.01 29.24 11.85
N ARG A 670 -25.40 28.72 13.02
CA ARG A 670 -24.45 28.43 14.11
C ARG A 670 -23.28 27.56 13.60
N ALA A 671 -23.57 26.64 12.68
CA ALA A 671 -22.57 25.81 12.04
C ALA A 671 -21.55 26.60 11.21
N THR A 672 -22.00 27.56 10.39
CA THR A 672 -21.11 28.40 9.59
C THR A 672 -20.19 29.24 10.48
N LEU A 673 -20.69 29.79 11.58
CA LEU A 673 -19.87 30.53 12.55
C LEU A 673 -18.82 29.63 13.22
N ILE A 674 -19.18 28.38 13.57
CA ILE A 674 -18.23 27.41 14.13
C ILE A 674 -17.13 27.09 13.11
N LEU A 675 -17.47 26.82 11.85
CA LEU A 675 -16.48 26.55 10.80
C LEU A 675 -15.56 27.77 10.58
N ILE A 676 -16.12 28.97 10.53
CA ILE A 676 -15.32 30.21 10.41
C ILE A 676 -14.38 30.35 11.61
N ALA A 677 -14.85 30.10 12.84
CA ALA A 677 -14.01 30.15 14.03
C ALA A 677 -12.88 29.10 13.96
N CYS A 678 -13.19 27.86 13.62
CA CYS A 678 -12.20 26.79 13.48
C CYS A 678 -11.15 27.07 12.39
N ALA A 679 -11.50 27.80 11.33
CA ALA A 679 -10.53 28.20 10.30
C ALA A 679 -9.71 29.43 10.71
N LEU A 680 -10.35 30.48 11.22
CA LEU A 680 -9.73 31.79 11.42
C LEU A 680 -9.03 31.95 12.77
N VAL A 681 -9.56 31.38 13.86
CA VAL A 681 -8.98 31.57 15.21
C VAL A 681 -7.57 30.97 15.30
N PRO A 682 -7.30 29.73 14.85
CA PRO A 682 -5.94 29.20 14.85
C PRO A 682 -4.98 30.01 13.97
N MET A 683 -5.45 30.44 12.80
CA MET A 683 -4.66 31.29 11.89
C MET A 683 -4.33 32.65 12.52
N ALA A 684 -5.29 33.31 13.15
CA ALA A 684 -5.10 34.58 13.84
C ALA A 684 -4.18 34.44 15.05
N ALA A 685 -4.32 33.37 15.83
CA ALA A 685 -3.42 33.08 16.95
C ALA A 685 -1.98 32.88 16.47
N LEU A 686 -1.76 32.12 15.39
CA LEU A 686 -0.42 31.95 14.80
C LEU A 686 0.11 33.24 14.20
N PHE A 687 -0.74 34.10 13.63
CA PHE A 687 -0.33 35.41 13.14
C PHE A 687 0.17 36.31 14.27
N VAL A 688 -0.55 36.35 15.40
CA VAL A 688 -0.17 37.11 16.61
C VAL A 688 1.14 36.56 17.20
N LEU A 689 1.27 35.25 17.32
CA LEU A 689 2.52 34.60 17.75
C LEU A 689 3.66 34.90 16.75
N GLY A 690 3.34 34.92 15.47
CA GLY A 690 4.23 35.28 14.37
C GLY A 690 4.82 36.68 14.49
N GLN A 691 4.11 37.63 15.10
CA GLN A 691 4.64 38.99 15.33
C GLN A 691 5.86 39.00 16.25
N LYS A 692 5.93 38.04 17.18
CA LYS A 692 7.10 37.84 18.04
C LYS A 692 8.10 36.88 17.40
N LYS A 693 7.61 35.84 16.73
CA LYS A 693 8.39 34.72 16.21
C LYS A 693 8.00 34.45 14.75
N PRO A 694 8.58 35.19 13.78
CA PRO A 694 8.11 35.24 12.39
C PRO A 694 8.02 33.89 11.68
N PHE A 695 8.93 32.97 12.00
CA PHE A 695 9.00 31.64 11.38
C PHE A 695 7.79 30.74 11.71
N ILE A 696 6.99 31.07 12.74
CA ILE A 696 5.80 30.31 13.15
C ILE A 696 4.60 30.58 12.21
N PHE A 697 4.60 31.70 11.49
CA PHE A 697 3.47 32.05 10.62
C PHE A 697 3.71 31.61 9.17
N GLU A 698 3.56 30.31 8.93
CA GLU A 698 3.64 29.69 7.60
C GLU A 698 2.36 28.89 7.32
N VAL A 699 1.86 28.93 6.07
CA VAL A 699 0.61 28.27 5.65
C VAL A 699 0.51 26.79 6.06
N ARG A 700 1.65 26.08 6.04
CA ARG A 700 1.74 24.66 6.41
C ARG A 700 1.40 24.36 7.87
N TYR A 701 1.51 25.33 8.78
CA TYR A 701 1.19 25.16 10.21
C TYR A 701 -0.28 25.37 10.53
N PHE A 702 -1.06 25.94 9.59
CA PHE A 702 -2.51 26.11 9.72
C PHE A 702 -3.28 25.50 8.55
N CYS A 703 -2.70 24.53 7.84
CA CYS A 703 -3.36 23.88 6.71
C CYS A 703 -4.64 23.13 7.09
N ALA A 704 -4.89 22.85 8.38
CA ALA A 704 -6.20 22.43 8.87
C ALA A 704 -7.36 23.37 8.48
N ALA A 705 -7.09 24.65 8.23
CA ALA A 705 -8.08 25.62 7.74
C ALA A 705 -8.49 25.38 6.28
N VAL A 706 -7.64 24.73 5.46
CA VAL A 706 -7.89 24.49 4.03
C VAL A 706 -9.16 23.68 3.79
N PRO A 707 -9.34 22.46 4.33
CA PRO A 707 -10.57 21.70 4.11
C PRO A 707 -11.81 22.39 4.69
N ILE A 708 -11.66 23.19 5.76
CA ILE A 708 -12.75 24.00 6.32
C ILE A 708 -13.14 25.12 5.36
N ALA A 709 -12.17 25.78 4.72
CA ALA A 709 -12.42 26.76 3.67
C ALA A 709 -13.12 26.13 2.46
N LEU A 710 -12.75 24.92 2.05
CA LEU A 710 -13.44 24.19 0.97
C LEU A 710 -14.91 23.88 1.32
N LEU A 711 -15.21 23.52 2.57
CA LEU A 711 -16.60 23.36 3.05
C LEU A 711 -17.38 24.67 2.99
N LEU A 712 -16.75 25.79 3.38
CA LEU A 712 -17.35 27.13 3.33
C LEU A 712 -17.57 27.60 1.88
N LEU A 713 -16.63 27.32 0.97
CA LEU A 713 -16.77 27.59 -0.47
C LEU A 713 -17.89 26.76 -1.10
N GLY A 714 -17.97 25.46 -0.78
CA GLY A 714 -19.08 24.61 -1.21
C GLY A 714 -20.43 25.13 -0.71
N ARG A 715 -20.48 25.66 0.52
CA ARG A 715 -21.67 26.33 1.07
C ARG A 715 -21.99 27.66 0.38
N LEU A 716 -20.98 28.46 0.04
CA LEU A 716 -21.13 29.73 -0.66
C LEU A 716 -21.81 29.52 -2.02
N VAL A 717 -21.23 28.65 -2.85
CA VAL A 717 -21.70 28.37 -4.20
C VAL A 717 -23.14 27.84 -4.19
N THR A 718 -23.41 26.87 -3.32
CA THR A 718 -24.74 26.21 -3.26
C THR A 718 -25.79 27.00 -2.50
N GLY A 719 -25.38 27.99 -1.70
CA GLY A 719 -26.27 28.85 -0.93
C GLY A 719 -26.77 30.08 -1.67
N TRP A 720 -25.97 30.58 -2.59
CA TRP A 720 -26.24 31.81 -3.33
C TRP A 720 -27.06 31.59 -4.58
N VAL A 721 -26.88 30.42 -5.18
CA VAL A 721 -27.39 30.11 -6.50
C VAL A 721 -28.57 29.18 -6.34
N ARG A 722 -29.78 29.73 -6.46
CA ARG A 722 -31.04 28.96 -6.33
C ARG A 722 -31.19 27.86 -7.39
N PRO A 723 -30.89 28.10 -8.68
CA PRO A 723 -30.95 27.04 -9.68
C PRO A 723 -29.85 26.01 -9.44
N ALA A 724 -30.23 24.74 -9.31
CA ALA A 724 -29.28 23.65 -9.09
C ALA A 724 -28.23 23.57 -10.21
N ALA A 725 -28.66 23.77 -11.47
CA ALA A 725 -27.78 23.78 -12.63
C ALA A 725 -26.69 24.86 -12.53
N ALA A 726 -27.05 26.09 -12.19
CA ALA A 726 -26.08 27.17 -12.06
C ALA A 726 -25.11 26.94 -10.88
N ALA A 727 -25.58 26.38 -9.76
CA ALA A 727 -24.70 26.00 -8.64
C ALA A 727 -23.70 24.91 -9.05
N VAL A 728 -24.14 23.94 -9.86
CA VAL A 728 -23.27 22.90 -10.44
C VAL A 728 -22.27 23.53 -11.41
N SER A 729 -22.70 24.38 -12.33
CA SER A 729 -21.82 25.08 -13.28
C SER A 729 -20.74 25.90 -12.57
N ILE A 730 -21.10 26.65 -11.52
CA ILE A 730 -20.13 27.43 -10.74
C ILE A 730 -19.19 26.51 -9.97
N THR A 731 -19.69 25.39 -9.41
CA THR A 731 -18.84 24.39 -8.75
C THR A 731 -17.84 23.80 -9.74
N LEU A 732 -18.29 23.41 -10.94
CA LEU A 732 -17.43 22.85 -11.99
C LEU A 732 -16.44 23.88 -12.52
N ALA A 733 -16.84 25.14 -12.70
CA ALA A 733 -15.95 26.22 -13.10
C ALA A 733 -14.87 26.49 -12.03
N THR A 734 -15.26 26.51 -10.75
CA THR A 734 -14.33 26.70 -9.63
C THR A 734 -13.38 25.51 -9.49
N ALA A 735 -13.89 24.29 -9.62
CA ALA A 735 -13.09 23.08 -9.64
C ALA A 735 -12.14 23.04 -10.86
N GLY A 736 -12.61 23.48 -12.03
CA GLY A 736 -11.78 23.62 -13.23
C GLY A 736 -10.65 24.62 -13.03
N LEU A 737 -10.92 25.78 -12.45
CA LEU A 737 -9.89 26.77 -12.09
C LEU A 737 -8.87 26.21 -11.10
N MET A 738 -9.34 25.49 -10.06
CA MET A 738 -8.47 24.79 -9.11
C MET A 738 -7.65 23.69 -9.79
N GLY A 739 -8.22 22.97 -10.75
CA GLY A 739 -7.52 21.98 -11.55
C GLY A 739 -6.42 22.58 -12.42
N VAL A 740 -6.69 23.73 -13.06
CA VAL A 740 -5.68 24.51 -13.79
C VAL A 740 -4.59 25.00 -12.85
N ALA A 741 -4.95 25.50 -11.66
CA ALA A 741 -3.98 25.89 -10.65
C ALA A 741 -3.13 24.70 -10.18
N ALA A 742 -3.73 23.53 -9.95
CA ALA A 742 -2.99 22.32 -9.58
C ALA A 742 -2.03 21.88 -10.70
N ALA A 743 -2.47 21.98 -11.97
CA ALA A 743 -1.63 21.69 -13.12
C ALA A 743 -0.45 22.67 -13.25
N ASP A 744 -0.70 24.00 -13.12
CA ASP A 744 0.37 25.00 -13.11
C ASP A 744 1.36 24.75 -11.96
N GLN A 745 0.85 24.51 -10.75
CA GLN A 745 1.69 24.24 -9.59
C GLN A 745 2.66 23.06 -9.82
N GLN A 746 2.21 22.01 -10.50
CA GLN A 746 3.01 20.80 -10.74
C GLN A 746 3.91 20.89 -11.98
N LEU A 747 3.45 21.54 -13.05
CA LEU A 747 4.12 21.52 -14.36
C LEU A 747 4.98 22.77 -14.62
N ASN A 748 4.70 23.88 -13.93
CA ASN A 748 5.42 25.13 -14.16
C ASN A 748 6.80 25.10 -13.50
N GLN A 749 7.84 24.98 -14.33
CA GLN A 749 9.24 24.95 -13.86
C GLN A 749 9.71 26.26 -13.23
N SER A 750 8.99 27.37 -13.45
CA SER A 750 9.26 28.65 -12.77
C SER A 750 8.70 28.70 -11.35
N ASN A 751 7.96 27.67 -10.91
CA ASN A 751 7.49 27.57 -9.54
C ASN A 751 8.69 27.53 -8.57
N PRO A 752 8.82 28.50 -7.65
CA PRO A 752 9.96 28.57 -6.73
C PRO A 752 9.98 27.43 -5.71
N ARG A 753 8.89 26.66 -5.59
CA ARG A 753 8.80 25.49 -4.70
C ARG A 753 9.19 24.16 -5.37
N THR A 754 9.46 24.14 -6.67
CA THR A 754 9.75 22.91 -7.43
C THR A 754 11.26 22.67 -7.55
N TYR A 755 11.75 21.59 -6.94
CA TYR A 755 13.17 21.21 -6.93
C TYR A 755 13.34 19.81 -7.51
N ASP A 756 14.23 19.65 -8.49
CA ASP A 756 14.45 18.38 -9.19
C ASP A 756 15.78 17.71 -8.80
N PHE A 757 15.88 17.32 -7.52
CA PHE A 757 17.09 16.67 -7.00
C PHE A 757 17.36 15.32 -7.67
N ARG A 758 16.29 14.55 -7.95
CA ARG A 758 16.39 13.26 -8.63
C ARG A 758 16.99 13.43 -10.02
N GLY A 759 16.38 14.28 -10.86
CA GLY A 759 16.83 14.50 -12.23
C GLY A 759 18.25 15.08 -12.28
N ALA A 760 18.62 15.96 -11.34
CA ALA A 760 19.99 16.46 -11.22
C ALA A 760 21.00 15.34 -10.94
N LEU A 761 20.73 14.48 -9.95
CA LEU A 761 21.64 13.39 -9.57
C LEU A 761 21.68 12.25 -10.60
N GLU A 762 20.56 11.96 -11.26
CA GLU A 762 20.53 11.03 -12.40
C GLU A 762 21.35 11.55 -13.58
N SER A 763 21.28 12.85 -13.86
CA SER A 763 22.08 13.50 -14.92
C SER A 763 23.59 13.45 -14.60
N ILE A 764 23.96 13.60 -13.32
CA ILE A 764 25.35 13.40 -12.86
C ILE A 764 25.76 11.92 -13.00
N ARG A 765 24.92 11.00 -12.52
CA ARG A 765 25.20 9.55 -12.56
C ARG A 765 25.42 9.04 -13.97
N ALA A 766 24.68 9.55 -14.95
CA ALA A 766 24.85 9.18 -16.37
C ALA A 766 26.24 9.53 -16.93
N GLN A 767 26.95 10.47 -16.30
CA GLN A 767 28.23 11.00 -16.76
C GLN A 767 29.41 10.63 -15.85
N ALA A 768 29.12 10.33 -14.58
CA ALA A 768 30.13 10.05 -13.57
C ALA A 768 30.86 8.72 -13.82
N ARG A 769 32.19 8.76 -13.68
CA ARG A 769 33.10 7.61 -13.78
C ARG A 769 33.70 7.26 -12.41
N PRO A 770 34.24 6.04 -12.23
CA PRO A 770 34.98 5.69 -11.02
C PRO A 770 36.12 6.69 -10.77
N GLY A 771 36.05 7.41 -9.64
CA GLY A 771 37.02 8.44 -9.26
C GLY A 771 36.48 9.88 -9.29
N ASP A 772 35.34 10.11 -9.93
CA ASP A 772 34.65 11.41 -9.93
C ASP A 772 34.04 11.72 -8.56
N VAL A 773 33.78 13.00 -8.29
CA VAL A 773 33.23 13.46 -7.02
C VAL A 773 32.15 14.53 -7.21
N VAL A 774 31.10 14.45 -6.39
CA VAL A 774 30.03 15.44 -6.29
C VAL A 774 30.25 16.32 -5.06
N ILE A 775 30.55 17.59 -5.26
CA ILE A 775 30.56 18.59 -4.21
C ILE A 775 29.19 19.25 -4.19
N TYR A 776 28.54 19.34 -3.03
CA TYR A 776 27.20 19.92 -2.96
C TYR A 776 27.06 21.02 -1.91
N THR A 777 26.22 22.01 -2.21
CA THR A 777 25.79 23.05 -1.29
C THR A 777 24.28 23.26 -1.42
N PRO A 778 23.56 23.43 -0.30
CA PRO A 778 24.00 23.46 1.10
C PRO A 778 24.26 22.08 1.72
N GLN A 779 25.00 22.04 2.86
CA GLN A 779 25.36 20.79 3.56
C GLN A 779 24.15 19.93 3.93
N TYR A 780 23.01 20.53 4.25
CA TYR A 780 21.82 19.79 4.62
C TYR A 780 21.22 18.98 3.46
N LEU A 781 21.70 19.10 2.22
CA LEU A 781 21.33 18.18 1.13
C LEU A 781 21.86 16.76 1.33
N ASN A 782 22.64 16.50 2.38
CA ASN A 782 23.23 15.20 2.69
C ASN A 782 22.21 14.03 2.67
N THR A 783 21.00 14.21 3.18
CA THR A 783 19.97 13.15 3.19
C THR A 783 19.43 12.86 1.79
N VAL A 784 19.24 13.89 0.97
CA VAL A 784 18.82 13.77 -0.44
C VAL A 784 19.92 13.09 -1.26
N ILE A 785 21.18 13.50 -1.06
CA ILE A 785 22.34 12.88 -1.71
C ILE A 785 22.48 11.42 -1.27
N ALA A 786 22.32 11.11 0.00
CA ALA A 786 22.36 9.75 0.51
C ALA A 786 21.21 8.88 0.01
N TYR A 787 20.06 9.47 -0.35
CA TYR A 787 18.93 8.75 -0.91
C TYR A 787 19.10 8.50 -2.41
N TYR A 788 19.34 9.55 -3.19
CA TYR A 788 19.40 9.47 -4.66
C TYR A 788 20.76 9.16 -5.25
N GLY A 789 21.84 9.47 -4.53
CA GLY A 789 23.23 9.35 -4.98
C GLY A 789 24.09 8.54 -4.02
N ALA A 790 23.54 7.51 -3.37
CA ALA A 790 24.27 6.65 -2.42
C ALA A 790 25.53 5.99 -3.01
N ASP A 791 25.53 5.78 -4.33
CA ASP A 791 26.62 5.26 -5.15
C ASP A 791 27.61 6.33 -5.63
N LEU A 792 27.19 7.60 -5.58
CA LEU A 792 28.02 8.74 -5.97
C LEU A 792 28.90 9.14 -4.81
N ARG A 793 30.20 9.23 -5.07
CA ARG A 793 31.13 9.80 -4.11
C ARG A 793 30.83 11.28 -3.94
N SER A 794 30.36 11.68 -2.77
CA SER A 794 29.86 13.03 -2.53
C SER A 794 30.43 13.63 -1.24
N HIS A 795 30.63 14.94 -1.25
CA HIS A 795 31.14 15.69 -0.11
C HIS A 795 30.45 17.06 -0.02
N PRO A 796 30.04 17.52 1.18
CA PRO A 796 29.49 18.85 1.35
C PRO A 796 30.57 19.92 1.13
N ILE A 797 30.18 21.06 0.57
CA ILE A 797 31.08 22.15 0.18
C ILE A 797 31.90 22.71 1.35
N ASP A 798 31.33 22.67 2.56
CA ASP A 798 31.91 23.27 3.77
C ASP A 798 33.13 22.51 4.30
N LEU A 799 33.29 21.23 3.90
CA LEU A 799 34.47 20.43 4.21
C LEU A 799 35.64 20.70 3.25
N GLY A 800 35.48 21.64 2.32
CA GLY A 800 36.48 22.00 1.31
C GLY A 800 36.56 21.01 0.14
N ILE A 801 37.37 21.35 -0.85
CA ILE A 801 37.61 20.50 -2.02
C ILE A 801 38.55 19.35 -1.59
N PRO A 802 38.19 18.06 -1.79
CA PRO A 802 39.04 16.93 -1.44
C PRO A 802 40.45 17.06 -2.04
N ALA A 803 41.48 16.70 -1.27
CA ALA A 803 42.88 16.84 -1.66
C ALA A 803 43.17 16.21 -3.04
N ARG A 804 43.93 16.95 -3.88
CA ARG A 804 44.25 16.70 -5.30
C ARG A 804 44.29 15.21 -5.67
N ARG A 805 43.17 14.66 -6.16
CA ARG A 805 43.22 13.44 -6.99
C ARG A 805 43.57 13.84 -8.41
N LYS A 806 44.64 13.23 -8.94
CA LYS A 806 45.23 13.58 -10.26
C LYS A 806 44.29 13.32 -11.44
N HIS A 807 43.31 12.42 -11.30
CA HIS A 807 42.43 11.98 -12.39
C HIS A 807 40.99 11.77 -11.85
N GLY A 808 40.05 12.63 -12.25
CA GLY A 808 38.63 12.57 -11.86
C GLY A 808 37.91 13.92 -12.02
N ARG A 809 36.70 13.90 -12.60
CA ARG A 809 35.82 15.07 -12.76
C ARG A 809 35.23 15.48 -11.42
N VAL A 810 34.93 16.78 -11.28
CA VAL A 810 34.26 17.35 -10.11
C VAL A 810 32.94 17.95 -10.57
N PHE A 811 31.84 17.44 -10.02
CA PHE A 811 30.51 18.00 -10.20
C PHE A 811 30.19 18.89 -9.00
N VAL A 812 29.96 20.18 -9.22
CA VAL A 812 29.49 21.09 -8.17
C VAL A 812 27.98 21.23 -8.31
N LEU A 813 27.22 20.65 -7.39
CA LEU A 813 25.75 20.74 -7.32
C LEU A 813 25.38 21.84 -6.30
N ALA A 814 24.76 22.92 -6.76
CA ALA A 814 24.28 23.98 -5.88
C ALA A 814 22.76 24.16 -6.00
N SER A 815 22.11 24.29 -4.86
CA SER A 815 20.70 24.68 -4.75
C SER A 815 20.54 25.91 -3.85
N PHE A 816 19.31 26.41 -3.69
CA PHE A 816 18.99 27.59 -2.88
C PHE A 816 19.85 28.82 -3.22
N GLN A 817 20.08 29.04 -4.51
CA GLN A 817 20.93 30.12 -5.02
C GLN A 817 20.29 31.51 -4.89
N ASP A 818 19.03 31.57 -4.48
CA ASP A 818 18.34 32.78 -4.01
C ASP A 818 19.00 33.36 -2.74
N LYS A 819 19.54 32.49 -1.87
CA LYS A 819 20.23 32.90 -0.65
C LYS A 819 21.69 33.27 -0.93
N LEU A 820 22.09 34.48 -0.52
CA LEU A 820 23.42 35.03 -0.76
C LEU A 820 24.55 34.10 -0.26
N VAL A 821 24.38 33.50 0.93
CA VAL A 821 25.37 32.61 1.54
C VAL A 821 25.70 31.41 0.65
N TYR A 822 24.68 30.69 0.16
CA TYR A 822 24.90 29.50 -0.67
C TYR A 822 25.39 29.86 -2.08
N ARG A 823 24.98 31.02 -2.59
CA ARG A 823 25.53 31.57 -3.84
C ARG A 823 27.02 31.88 -3.72
N GLN A 824 27.43 32.55 -2.63
CA GLN A 824 28.83 32.86 -2.35
C GLN A 824 29.67 31.61 -2.13
N GLN A 825 29.15 30.61 -1.40
CA GLN A 825 29.82 29.32 -1.22
C GLN A 825 30.09 28.64 -2.58
N ALA A 826 29.07 28.54 -3.44
CA ALA A 826 29.22 27.97 -4.77
C ALA A 826 30.28 28.73 -5.59
N HIS A 827 30.21 30.06 -5.68
CA HIS A 827 31.18 30.87 -6.43
C HIS A 827 32.61 30.73 -5.90
N LYS A 828 32.80 30.70 -4.58
CA LYS A 828 34.12 30.51 -3.96
C LYS A 828 34.73 29.16 -4.37
N THR A 829 33.94 28.09 -4.36
CA THR A 829 34.41 26.75 -4.78
C THR A 829 34.71 26.69 -6.28
N LEU A 830 33.88 27.33 -7.12
CA LEU A 830 34.14 27.42 -8.56
C LEU A 830 35.47 28.15 -8.84
N ALA A 831 35.73 29.28 -8.16
CA ALA A 831 36.98 30.02 -8.27
C ALA A 831 38.19 29.20 -7.80
N GLN A 832 38.06 28.43 -6.73
CA GLN A 832 39.10 27.53 -6.25
C GLN A 832 39.40 26.39 -7.25
N LEU A 833 38.39 25.80 -7.88
CA LEU A 833 38.59 24.77 -8.90
C LEU A 833 39.33 25.33 -10.12
N HIS A 834 38.97 26.54 -10.55
CA HIS A 834 39.67 27.24 -11.62
C HIS A 834 41.14 27.52 -11.26
N GLY A 835 41.41 28.03 -10.05
CA GLY A 835 42.77 28.24 -9.54
C GLY A 835 43.59 26.95 -9.38
N GLN A 836 42.94 25.78 -9.28
CA GLN A 836 43.60 24.47 -9.28
C GLN A 836 43.94 23.95 -10.70
N GLY A 837 43.69 24.75 -11.74
CA GLY A 837 43.92 24.40 -13.14
C GLY A 837 42.84 23.50 -13.75
N ARG A 838 41.65 23.42 -13.15
CA ARG A 838 40.51 22.68 -13.75
C ARG A 838 39.71 23.60 -14.68
N ARG A 839 39.32 23.06 -15.84
CA ARG A 839 38.46 23.71 -16.83
C ARG A 839 37.00 23.26 -16.67
N LEU A 840 36.08 24.20 -16.84
CA LEU A 840 34.65 23.93 -16.91
C LEU A 840 34.36 23.20 -18.23
N ILE A 841 33.76 22.01 -18.15
CA ILE A 841 33.32 21.23 -19.33
C ILE A 841 31.92 21.69 -19.74
N THR A 842 30.98 21.66 -18.81
CA THR A 842 29.59 21.97 -19.08
C THR A 842 28.89 22.45 -17.81
N THR A 843 27.77 23.14 -18.01
CA THR A 843 26.85 23.53 -16.96
C THR A 843 25.45 23.13 -17.39
N PHE A 844 24.71 22.46 -16.52
CA PHE A 844 23.30 22.20 -16.76
C PHE A 844 22.47 22.65 -15.57
N HIS A 845 21.24 23.00 -15.87
CA HIS A 845 20.29 23.54 -14.91
C HIS A 845 19.06 22.63 -14.84
N ARG A 846 18.55 22.48 -13.64
CA ARG A 846 17.27 21.86 -13.31
C ARG A 846 16.49 22.83 -12.42
N PRO A 847 15.16 22.68 -12.25
CA PRO A 847 14.40 23.50 -11.32
C PRO A 847 15.11 23.67 -9.97
N GLN A 848 15.46 24.91 -9.63
CA GLN A 848 16.15 25.33 -8.40
C GLN A 848 17.54 24.69 -8.14
N ILE A 849 18.16 24.08 -9.15
CA ILE A 849 19.46 23.39 -9.03
C ILE A 849 20.36 23.76 -10.22
N ARG A 850 21.59 24.14 -9.91
CA ARG A 850 22.66 24.35 -10.90
C ARG A 850 23.78 23.36 -10.68
N VAL A 851 24.23 22.73 -11.75
CA VAL A 851 25.36 21.80 -11.72
C VAL A 851 26.45 22.26 -12.67
N TRP A 852 27.67 22.38 -12.17
CA TRP A 852 28.86 22.66 -12.97
C TRP A 852 29.80 21.46 -12.99
N GLU A 853 30.28 21.09 -14.17
CA GLU A 853 31.21 19.98 -14.35
C GLU A 853 32.62 20.50 -14.66
N TYR A 854 33.60 20.09 -13.86
CA TYR A 854 35.01 20.46 -14.02
C TYR A 854 35.90 19.24 -14.27
N SER A 855 36.79 19.35 -15.25
CA SER A 855 37.91 18.42 -15.46
C SER A 855 39.24 19.16 -15.38
N ARG A 856 40.34 18.43 -15.16
CA ARG A 856 41.67 18.97 -15.49
C ARG A 856 41.79 19.20 -16.99
#